data_AF-A0A0H3A687-F1
#
_entry.id   AF-A0A0H3A687-F1
#
_cell.length_a   1.000
_cell.length_b   1.000
_cell.length_c   1.000
_cell.angle_alpha   90.00
_cell.angle_beta   90.00
_cell.angle_gamma   90.00
#
_symmetry.space_group_name_H-M   'P 1'
#
loop_
_entity.id
_entity.type
_entity.pdbx_description
1 polymer ?
#
loop_
_entity_poly.entity_id
_entity_poly.type
_entity_poly.pdbx_seq_one_letter_code
_entity_poly.pdbx_strand_id
1 'polypeptide(L)'
;MTAPALLSREAELSRRDLIALESRLREAVSRFLPFKAYSLYFPREAETVEPLWLPGEGRLLLPLIHGGALLAVFVARGVPRRIVRSLMPAFPGLLALCMENLALYKAGRTDALTGLSTRQHLVERMAREADHVRTCFANPPEGEGDLGAPLHRACMGLVVVRLASLRQVARDHGYTFADRLTTELARELSALAPEQALAARTGDYEFALLVPAAASGVCRKLAEEAVQRLSAVSLRCGLTEKAVRVCVSAGYAVYPRDMEGALFERDMAEQARVLLRKARLAAAVAGEGEGSEGPGVMGFARILAEGGAVVETHPLSRVMVNLGRSMNAREGQRFSVWSVAYPVRGGTHEPRQPLYKGEVVLLEVREDRSVAEILHLGDPTWPIEPGDRLTLLPEEKGGDARRDARGVQVDPLTGLYRHGDFLARWSEAREGCDCFALALVRFSDDGRDPEGRASHPEQLMAEAAQLCRDHFGAETLGGRYGLNSIVFFHPDMTCDAARESYRQLCDLLSKRLRIDAAVGVGCHPFLAYRRADALENALKALEYALLLPEPRVGIFDSLALNISADKRFSLGDTFGAIEEYKTALLADEGNTMAWNSLGVCMAGLGRHGEARRYFEQALQRKPGDPMALYNLGTVCQSLGETAEARKHYRKCLKYAPGHVFALVRLGQLAEGEKRYAQARQYFNKAARAGDSGGLVHRNLARLSMRQGRPDEAREHLHDALLRNPQDAVALQLMARLYLDGGEDPAMAEALSRQSVALRPDLKQGWLELARALDARGHVAEAREARLRAGER
;
A
#
# COMPACT_ATOMS: atom_id res chain seq x y z
N MET A 1 -25.77 30.69 33.44
CA MET A 1 -25.39 30.86 32.02
C MET A 1 -24.08 31.63 31.98
N THR A 2 -22.97 30.91 32.03
CA THR A 2 -21.61 31.47 31.92
C THR A 2 -21.09 31.13 30.53
N ALA A 3 -20.92 32.15 29.69
CA ALA A 3 -20.23 32.01 28.42
C ALA A 3 -18.78 31.55 28.68
N PRO A 4 -18.20 30.66 27.85
CA PRO A 4 -17.01 29.94 28.24
C PRO A 4 -15.76 30.80 28.07
N ALA A 5 -14.91 30.79 29.09
CA ALA A 5 -13.53 31.26 29.11
C ALA A 5 -12.58 30.44 28.21
N LEU A 6 -13.10 29.79 27.16
CA LEU A 6 -12.34 28.98 26.19
C LEU A 6 -11.80 29.80 25.01
N LEU A 7 -12.38 30.97 24.71
CA LEU A 7 -11.94 31.82 23.59
C LEU A 7 -10.66 32.63 23.88
N SER A 8 -10.21 32.73 25.13
CA SER A 8 -9.15 33.67 25.53
C SER A 8 -7.72 33.11 25.50
N ARG A 9 -7.54 31.78 25.31
CA ARG A 9 -6.19 31.16 25.24
C ARG A 9 -5.69 30.83 23.84
N GLU A 10 -6.54 30.92 22.81
CA GLU A 10 -6.24 30.30 21.50
C GLU A 10 -5.70 31.26 20.43
N ALA A 11 -5.55 32.56 20.74
CA ALA A 11 -5.13 33.57 19.76
C ALA A 11 -4.03 34.49 20.31
N GLU A 12 -2.91 33.94 20.75
CA GLU A 12 -1.75 34.76 21.13
C GLU A 12 -1.09 35.39 19.90
N LEU A 13 -0.91 36.71 19.95
CA LEU A 13 -0.11 37.47 18.99
C LEU A 13 1.35 37.50 19.42
N SER A 14 2.24 37.35 18.45
CA SER A 14 3.69 37.47 18.61
C SER A 14 4.21 38.74 17.91
N ARG A 15 5.47 39.08 18.17
CA ARG A 15 6.16 40.18 17.46
C ARG A 15 6.19 39.96 15.94
N ARG A 16 6.36 38.72 15.49
CA ARG A 16 6.35 38.35 14.07
C ARG A 16 4.98 38.58 13.44
N ASP A 17 3.89 38.31 14.17
CA ASP A 17 2.54 38.54 13.68
C ASP A 17 2.28 40.03 13.42
N LEU A 18 2.84 40.92 14.23
CA LEU A 18 2.71 42.38 14.02
C LEU A 18 3.44 42.85 12.76
N ILE A 19 4.55 42.21 12.40
CA ILE A 19 5.24 42.48 11.13
C ILE A 19 4.40 41.95 9.96
N ALA A 20 3.93 40.69 10.06
CA ALA A 20 3.14 40.06 9.01
C ALA A 20 1.79 40.76 8.75
N LEU A 21 1.18 41.33 9.79
CA LEU A 21 -0.12 42.02 9.75
C LEU A 21 0.01 43.56 9.83
N GLU A 22 1.19 44.10 9.58
CA GLU A 22 1.48 45.54 9.71
C GLU A 22 0.49 46.41 8.93
N SER A 23 0.14 46.01 7.70
CA SER A 23 -0.80 46.76 6.85
C SER A 23 -2.20 46.84 7.47
N ARG A 24 -2.68 45.76 8.10
CA ARG A 24 -3.97 45.73 8.80
C ARG A 24 -3.92 46.50 10.10
N LEU A 25 -2.83 46.38 10.85
CA LEU A 25 -2.60 47.18 12.05
C LEU A 25 -2.63 48.68 11.71
N ARG A 26 -1.92 49.09 10.66
CA ARG A 26 -1.93 50.46 10.14
C ARG A 26 -3.36 50.88 9.76
N GLU A 27 -4.09 50.05 9.02
CA GLU A 27 -5.47 50.35 8.64
C GLU A 27 -6.36 50.52 9.87
N ALA A 28 -6.27 49.62 10.85
CA ALA A 28 -7.03 49.67 12.10
C ALA A 28 -6.75 50.96 12.89
N VAL A 29 -5.46 51.33 13.03
CA VAL A 29 -5.05 52.57 13.71
C VAL A 29 -5.54 53.80 12.93
N SER A 30 -5.47 53.76 11.60
CA SER A 30 -5.89 54.90 10.76
C SER A 30 -7.38 55.23 10.84
N ARG A 31 -8.23 54.28 11.26
CA ARG A 31 -9.68 54.50 11.41
C ARG A 31 -10.04 55.49 12.52
N PHE A 32 -9.19 55.63 13.53
CA PHE A 32 -9.42 56.57 14.64
C PHE A 32 -8.31 57.60 14.83
N LEU A 33 -7.13 57.41 14.20
CA LEU A 33 -6.00 58.30 14.32
C LEU A 33 -5.41 58.65 12.94
N PRO A 34 -5.60 59.88 12.44
CA PRO A 34 -4.92 60.33 11.22
C PRO A 34 -3.43 60.60 11.48
N PHE A 35 -2.55 60.03 10.65
CA PHE A 35 -1.10 60.24 10.69
C PHE A 35 -0.53 60.33 9.27
N LYS A 36 0.60 61.04 9.10
CA LYS A 36 1.29 61.19 7.80
C LYS A 36 2.24 60.04 7.50
N ALA A 37 2.90 59.52 8.53
CA ALA A 37 3.83 58.40 8.44
C ALA A 37 3.83 57.62 9.76
N TYR A 38 4.25 56.36 9.72
CA TYR A 38 4.38 55.53 10.92
C TYR A 38 5.61 54.63 10.83
N SER A 39 6.04 54.09 11.98
CA SER A 39 7.04 53.01 12.06
C SER A 39 6.72 52.09 13.23
N LEU A 40 7.00 50.79 13.08
CA LEU A 40 6.93 49.82 14.18
C LEU A 40 8.30 49.68 14.85
N TYR A 41 8.34 49.90 16.16
CA TYR A 41 9.54 49.73 16.99
C TYR A 41 9.36 48.51 17.90
N PHE A 42 10.35 47.63 17.96
CA PHE A 42 10.32 46.40 18.78
C PHE A 42 11.33 46.53 19.93
N PRO A 43 10.89 46.99 21.12
CA PRO A 43 11.82 47.25 22.22
C PRO A 43 12.41 45.95 22.79
N ARG A 44 13.67 46.01 23.24
CA ARG A 44 14.36 44.89 23.91
C ARG A 44 13.94 44.75 25.39
N GLU A 45 13.56 45.86 26.03
CA GLU A 45 13.09 45.93 27.41
C GLU A 45 11.71 46.61 27.46
N ALA A 46 10.91 46.36 28.51
CA ALA A 46 9.57 46.94 28.64
C ALA A 46 9.63 48.41 29.08
N GLU A 47 10.15 49.29 28.21
CA GLU A 47 10.15 50.72 28.44
C GLU A 47 8.82 51.31 27.97
N THR A 48 7.95 51.60 28.94
CA THR A 48 6.64 52.27 28.84
C THR A 48 5.45 51.43 28.34
N VAL A 49 4.45 51.30 29.22
CA VAL A 49 3.15 50.62 29.00
C VAL A 49 2.07 51.63 28.60
N GLU A 50 2.37 52.93 28.65
CA GLU A 50 1.42 54.01 28.39
C GLU A 50 1.71 54.76 27.08
N PRO A 51 0.67 55.18 26.35
CA PRO A 51 0.80 56.06 25.19
C PRO A 51 1.53 57.37 25.54
N LEU A 52 2.57 57.73 24.78
CA LEU A 52 3.39 58.91 25.03
C LEU A 52 3.38 59.88 23.85
N TRP A 53 3.01 61.13 24.09
CA TRP A 53 3.09 62.22 23.11
C TRP A 53 4.37 63.02 23.28
N LEU A 54 5.16 63.13 22.21
CA LEU A 54 6.40 63.90 22.15
C LEU A 54 6.19 65.17 21.30
N PRO A 55 5.75 66.29 21.90
CA PRO A 55 5.37 67.50 21.17
C PRO A 55 6.52 68.15 20.40
N GLY A 56 7.76 68.04 20.88
CA GLY A 56 8.95 68.59 20.21
C GLY A 56 9.34 67.85 18.93
N GLU A 57 8.93 66.59 18.78
CA GLU A 57 9.24 65.76 17.60
C GLU A 57 8.01 65.49 16.71
N GLY A 58 6.81 65.88 17.14
CA GLY A 58 5.56 65.61 16.43
C GLY A 58 5.25 64.11 16.32
N ARG A 59 5.66 63.31 17.33
CA ARG A 59 5.54 61.85 17.37
C ARG A 59 4.62 61.40 18.50
N LEU A 60 3.80 60.39 18.22
CA LEU A 60 2.98 59.68 19.20
C LEU A 60 3.44 58.22 19.28
N LEU A 61 3.83 57.78 20.46
CA LEU A 61 4.21 56.39 20.75
C LEU A 61 2.99 55.66 21.30
N LEU A 62 2.58 54.60 20.62
CA LEU A 62 1.40 53.80 20.96
C LEU A 62 1.84 52.36 21.28
N PRO A 63 1.90 51.94 22.56
CA PRO A 63 2.32 50.60 22.93
C PRO A 63 1.27 49.56 22.50
N LEU A 64 1.72 48.51 21.82
CA LEU A 64 0.90 47.39 21.33
C LEU A 64 1.06 46.20 22.28
N ILE A 65 0.05 46.00 23.12
CA ILE A 65 0.06 44.99 24.19
C ILE A 65 -1.00 43.93 23.90
N HIS A 66 -0.64 42.67 24.07
CA HIS A 66 -1.57 41.53 23.98
C HIS A 66 -1.19 40.46 25.01
N GLY A 67 -2.17 39.84 25.67
CA GLY A 67 -1.90 38.83 26.70
C GLY A 67 -1.04 39.31 27.88
N GLY A 68 -1.00 40.63 28.13
CA GLY A 68 -0.16 41.25 29.16
C GLY A 68 1.30 41.52 28.75
N ALA A 69 1.70 41.20 27.51
CA ALA A 69 3.05 41.42 27.00
C ALA A 69 3.12 42.59 26.00
N LEU A 70 4.13 43.44 26.12
CA LEU A 70 4.44 44.49 25.13
C LEU A 70 5.12 43.86 23.90
N LEU A 71 4.42 43.87 22.76
CA LEU A 71 4.90 43.27 21.53
C LEU A 71 5.67 44.26 20.65
N ALA A 72 5.17 45.49 20.52
CA ALA A 72 5.82 46.56 19.75
C ALA A 72 5.27 47.94 20.17
N VAL A 73 5.87 49.00 19.65
CA VAL A 73 5.40 50.38 19.77
C VAL A 73 5.12 50.92 18.37
N PHE A 74 3.88 51.34 18.11
CA PHE A 74 3.48 52.02 16.89
C PHE A 74 3.80 53.51 17.01
N VAL A 75 4.78 53.98 16.25
CA VAL A 75 5.24 55.37 16.27
C VAL A 75 4.54 56.13 15.15
N ALA A 76 3.51 56.91 15.48
CA ALA A 76 2.79 57.74 14.52
C ALA A 76 3.39 59.15 14.40
N ARG A 77 3.56 59.66 13.19
CA ARG A 77 4.14 60.99 12.89
C ARG A 77 3.14 61.89 12.18
N GLY A 78 3.18 63.18 12.49
CA GLY A 78 2.31 64.18 11.87
C GLY A 78 0.84 64.07 12.33
N VAL A 79 0.64 63.68 13.58
CA VAL A 79 -0.68 63.53 14.20
C VAL A 79 -1.19 64.90 14.69
N PRO A 80 -2.45 65.31 14.42
CA PRO A 80 -2.99 66.57 14.91
C PRO A 80 -3.08 66.64 16.44
N ARG A 81 -2.44 67.64 17.06
CA ARG A 81 -2.36 67.82 18.53
C ARG A 81 -3.73 67.84 19.23
N ARG A 82 -4.76 68.37 18.57
CA ARG A 82 -6.14 68.40 19.09
C ARG A 82 -6.69 67.00 19.31
N ILE A 83 -6.46 66.09 18.36
CA ILE A 83 -6.92 64.70 18.41
C ILE A 83 -6.17 63.93 19.50
N VAL A 84 -4.85 64.12 19.58
CA VAL A 84 -4.00 63.49 20.61
C VAL A 84 -4.48 63.82 22.02
N ARG A 85 -4.79 65.09 22.30
CA ARG A 85 -5.28 65.51 23.63
C ARG A 85 -6.66 64.91 23.96
N SER A 86 -7.54 64.82 22.97
CA SER A 86 -8.90 64.27 23.16
C SER A 86 -8.91 62.76 23.34
N LEU A 87 -8.04 62.03 22.64
CA LEU A 87 -8.03 60.56 22.65
C LEU A 87 -7.02 59.96 23.64
N MET A 88 -6.19 60.76 24.31
CA MET A 88 -5.14 60.26 25.22
C MET A 88 -5.65 59.20 26.22
N PRO A 89 -6.76 59.43 26.95
CA PRO A 89 -7.28 58.44 27.90
C PRO A 89 -7.87 57.18 27.24
N ALA A 90 -8.26 57.27 25.96
CA ALA A 90 -8.93 56.20 25.23
C ALA A 90 -7.95 55.33 24.42
N PHE A 91 -6.72 55.79 24.16
CA PHE A 91 -5.73 55.04 23.37
C PHE A 91 -5.48 53.61 23.86
N PRO A 92 -5.32 53.33 25.18
CA PRO A 92 -5.10 51.95 25.63
C PRO A 92 -6.23 51.00 25.22
N GLY A 93 -7.49 51.42 25.37
CA GLY A 93 -8.65 50.61 24.98
C GLY A 93 -8.79 50.46 23.45
N LEU A 94 -8.54 51.52 22.69
CA LEU A 94 -8.58 51.47 21.23
C LEU A 94 -7.48 50.56 20.65
N LEU A 95 -6.28 50.60 21.23
CA LEU A 95 -5.18 49.72 20.85
C LEU A 95 -5.46 48.28 21.25
N ALA A 96 -6.02 48.03 22.44
CA ALA A 96 -6.45 46.69 22.85
C ALA A 96 -7.46 46.09 21.87
N LEU A 97 -8.47 46.85 21.43
CA LEU A 97 -9.42 46.41 20.39
C LEU A 97 -8.74 46.14 19.05
N CYS A 98 -7.74 46.93 18.66
CA CYS A 98 -6.95 46.64 17.44
C CYS A 98 -6.19 45.31 17.56
N MET A 99 -5.58 45.06 18.72
CA MET A 99 -4.84 43.84 19.01
C MET A 99 -5.78 42.62 19.09
N GLU A 100 -6.94 42.73 19.73
CA GLU A 100 -7.97 41.68 19.75
C GLU A 100 -8.49 41.38 18.34
N ASN A 101 -8.73 42.42 17.52
CA ASN A 101 -9.14 42.23 16.13
C ASN A 101 -8.08 41.49 15.32
N LEU A 102 -6.80 41.85 15.48
CA LEU A 102 -5.67 41.16 14.88
C LEU A 102 -5.56 39.70 15.35
N ALA A 103 -5.78 39.45 16.64
CA ALA A 103 -5.78 38.11 17.22
C ALA A 103 -6.90 37.24 16.65
N LEU A 104 -8.14 37.76 16.60
CA LEU A 104 -9.28 37.07 15.98
C LEU A 104 -9.06 36.84 14.48
N TYR A 105 -8.46 37.81 13.79
CA TYR A 105 -8.12 37.70 12.37
C TYR A 105 -7.09 36.59 12.11
N LYS A 106 -6.11 36.43 13.01
CA LYS A 106 -5.14 35.33 13.01
C LYS A 106 -5.82 34.00 13.31
N ALA A 107 -6.64 33.94 14.37
CA ALA A 107 -7.35 32.73 14.78
C ALA A 107 -8.24 32.16 13.66
N GLY A 108 -8.93 33.01 12.91
CA GLY A 108 -9.72 32.59 11.73
C GLY A 108 -8.88 32.04 10.57
N ARG A 109 -7.55 32.17 10.62
CA ARG A 109 -6.60 31.71 9.59
C ARG A 109 -5.69 30.60 10.06
N THR A 110 -5.79 30.17 11.32
CA THR A 110 -4.98 29.08 11.88
C THR A 110 -5.87 27.93 12.34
N ASP A 111 -5.37 26.71 12.18
CA ASP A 111 -5.97 25.49 12.70
C ASP A 111 -5.76 25.40 14.21
N ALA A 112 -6.85 25.20 14.98
CA ALA A 112 -6.81 25.24 16.44
C ALA A 112 -5.95 24.13 17.06
N LEU A 113 -5.83 22.97 16.41
CA LEU A 113 -5.06 21.83 16.94
C LEU A 113 -3.56 22.00 16.70
N THR A 114 -3.19 22.50 15.52
CA THR A 114 -1.80 22.48 15.03
C THR A 114 -1.12 23.85 15.04
N GLY A 115 -1.89 24.94 15.11
CA GLY A 115 -1.38 26.30 14.94
C GLY A 115 -0.94 26.65 13.51
N LEU A 116 -1.01 25.70 12.58
CA LEU A 116 -0.71 25.90 11.16
C LEU A 116 -1.79 26.74 10.48
N SER A 117 -1.52 27.31 9.31
CA SER A 117 -2.54 28.02 8.55
C SER A 117 -3.68 27.09 8.09
N THR A 118 -4.90 27.61 7.97
CA THR A 118 -6.03 26.86 7.42
C THR A 118 -5.89 26.66 5.92
N ARG A 119 -6.57 25.64 5.38
CA ARG A 119 -6.66 25.41 3.92
C ARG A 119 -7.14 26.66 3.16
N GLN A 120 -8.12 27.38 3.70
CA GLN A 120 -8.64 28.57 3.05
C GLN A 120 -7.57 29.66 2.94
N HIS A 121 -6.83 29.90 4.03
CA HIS A 121 -5.76 30.88 4.02
C HIS A 121 -4.61 30.49 3.07
N LEU A 122 -4.27 29.20 3.01
CA LEU A 122 -3.29 28.68 2.05
C LEU A 122 -3.70 29.00 0.60
N VAL A 123 -4.94 28.69 0.22
CA VAL A 123 -5.44 28.94 -1.15
C VAL A 123 -5.46 30.44 -1.47
N GLU A 124 -5.86 31.29 -0.51
CA GLU A 124 -5.80 32.75 -0.67
C GLU A 124 -4.36 33.25 -0.90
N ARG A 125 -3.38 32.69 -0.18
CA ARG A 125 -1.97 33.05 -0.35
C ARG A 125 -1.42 32.58 -1.69
N MET A 126 -1.72 31.34 -2.08
CA MET A 126 -1.36 30.77 -3.38
C MET A 126 -1.92 31.58 -4.54
N ALA A 127 -3.18 32.03 -4.46
CA ALA A 127 -3.80 32.84 -5.50
C ALA A 127 -3.07 34.19 -5.70
N ARG A 128 -2.63 34.83 -4.62
CA ARG A 128 -1.82 36.06 -4.69
C ARG A 128 -0.45 35.81 -5.28
N GLU A 129 0.21 34.72 -4.89
CA GLU A 129 1.51 34.35 -5.45
C GLU A 129 1.41 33.98 -6.93
N ALA A 130 0.34 33.31 -7.36
CA ALA A 130 0.09 33.05 -8.78
C ALA A 130 -0.09 34.35 -9.58
N ASP A 131 -0.82 35.34 -9.03
CA ASP A 131 -0.98 36.66 -9.65
C ASP A 131 0.36 37.43 -9.73
N HIS A 132 1.19 37.35 -8.69
CA HIS A 132 2.55 37.90 -8.71
C HIS A 132 3.41 37.25 -9.80
N VAL A 133 3.39 35.91 -9.91
CA VAL A 133 4.13 35.19 -10.95
C VAL A 133 3.65 35.62 -12.34
N ARG A 134 2.33 35.74 -12.55
CA ARG A 134 1.76 36.17 -13.84
C ARG A 134 2.15 37.61 -14.20
N THR A 135 2.12 38.53 -13.24
CA THR A 135 2.52 39.93 -13.47
C THR A 135 4.01 40.05 -13.83
N CYS A 136 4.88 39.21 -13.26
CA CYS A 136 6.28 39.13 -13.66
C CYS A 136 6.47 38.65 -15.12
N PHE A 137 5.62 37.76 -15.64
CA PHE A 137 5.66 37.35 -17.05
C PHE A 137 5.07 38.39 -18.00
N ALA A 138 4.05 39.15 -17.56
CA ALA A 138 3.43 40.20 -18.38
C ALA A 138 4.30 41.45 -18.51
N ASN A 139 5.02 41.82 -17.44
CA ASN A 139 5.92 42.97 -17.38
C ASN A 139 7.31 42.52 -16.92
N PRO A 140 8.13 41.90 -17.80
CA PRO A 140 9.49 41.54 -17.46
C PRO A 140 10.27 42.83 -17.10
N PRO A 141 11.01 42.87 -15.98
CA PRO A 141 11.73 44.07 -15.57
C PRO A 141 12.75 44.49 -16.64
N GLU A 142 12.64 45.72 -17.14
CA GLU A 142 13.61 46.30 -18.08
C GLU A 142 14.88 46.72 -17.32
N GLY A 143 16.05 46.17 -17.71
CA GLY A 143 17.35 46.59 -17.19
C GLY A 143 18.41 45.48 -17.16
N GLU A 144 19.52 45.73 -17.85
CA GLU A 144 20.63 44.85 -18.23
C GLU A 144 21.50 44.30 -17.09
N GLY A 145 22.19 43.20 -17.39
CA GLY A 145 23.59 43.04 -17.00
C GLY A 145 23.86 42.24 -15.74
N ASP A 146 24.14 40.95 -15.95
CA ASP A 146 24.85 40.04 -15.06
C ASP A 146 24.04 39.35 -13.92
N LEU A 147 24.18 38.03 -13.89
CA LEU A 147 23.55 37.02 -13.03
C LEU A 147 22.10 36.62 -13.38
N GLY A 148 21.87 35.32 -13.58
CA GLY A 148 20.59 34.68 -13.97
C GLY A 148 19.44 34.79 -12.95
N ALA A 149 19.04 36.01 -12.60
CA ALA A 149 18.21 36.35 -11.46
C ALA A 149 16.75 36.83 -11.72
N PRO A 150 16.20 37.05 -12.94
CA PRO A 150 14.76 37.38 -13.06
C PRO A 150 13.84 36.16 -12.89
N LEU A 151 14.28 34.97 -13.33
CA LEU A 151 13.42 33.79 -13.47
C LEU A 151 13.17 33.01 -12.17
N HIS A 152 14.03 33.15 -11.14
CA HIS A 152 13.81 32.44 -9.87
C HIS A 152 12.59 32.98 -9.09
N ARG A 153 12.18 34.24 -9.34
CA ARG A 153 10.98 34.85 -8.72
C ARG A 153 9.67 34.50 -9.44
N ALA A 154 9.74 33.87 -10.62
CA ALA A 154 8.59 33.57 -11.46
C ALA A 154 8.06 32.14 -11.26
N CYS A 155 8.15 31.60 -10.05
CA CYS A 155 7.53 30.33 -9.71
C CYS A 155 7.10 30.27 -8.24
N MET A 156 6.18 29.37 -7.93
CA MET A 156 5.91 28.95 -6.55
C MET A 156 5.86 27.44 -6.47
N GLY A 157 6.39 26.90 -5.39
CA GLY A 157 6.39 25.49 -5.08
C GLY A 157 5.38 25.17 -3.99
N LEU A 158 4.68 24.05 -4.13
CA LEU A 158 3.81 23.52 -3.09
C LEU A 158 4.21 22.09 -2.76
N VAL A 159 4.54 21.85 -1.51
CA VAL A 159 4.76 20.50 -0.96
C VAL A 159 3.52 20.13 -0.13
N VAL A 160 2.98 18.93 -0.34
CA VAL A 160 1.92 18.34 0.46
C VAL A 160 2.47 17.11 1.15
N VAL A 161 2.24 17.01 2.46
CA VAL A 161 2.67 15.88 3.27
C VAL A 161 1.44 15.13 3.76
N ARG A 162 1.38 13.83 3.51
CA ARG A 162 0.28 12.95 3.89
C ARG A 162 0.70 12.02 5.02
N LEU A 163 -0.15 11.93 6.03
CA LEU A 163 0.03 11.15 7.25
C LEU A 163 -0.74 9.81 7.13
N ALA A 164 -0.23 8.90 6.30
CA ALA A 164 -0.97 7.74 5.80
C ALA A 164 -1.49 6.79 6.90
N SER A 165 -0.69 6.51 7.92
CA SER A 165 -1.08 5.61 9.02
C SER A 165 -1.75 6.31 10.20
N LEU A 166 -1.95 7.63 10.16
CA LEU A 166 -2.49 8.37 11.31
C LEU A 166 -3.93 7.97 11.65
N ARG A 167 -4.74 7.60 10.63
CA ARG A 167 -6.08 7.03 10.85
C ARG A 167 -6.03 5.69 11.59
N GLN A 168 -5.04 4.85 11.27
CA GLN A 168 -4.82 3.58 11.96
C GLN A 168 -4.32 3.82 13.38
N VAL A 169 -3.42 4.80 13.58
CA VAL A 169 -2.99 5.24 14.91
C VAL A 169 -4.17 5.75 15.75
N ALA A 170 -5.09 6.52 15.17
CA ALA A 170 -6.30 6.96 15.88
C ALA A 170 -7.20 5.78 16.28
N ARG A 171 -7.30 4.75 15.44
CA ARG A 171 -8.03 3.51 15.76
C ARG A 171 -7.33 2.71 16.86
N ASP A 172 -6.01 2.54 16.79
CA ASP A 172 -5.24 1.65 17.67
C ASP A 172 -4.87 2.31 19.02
N HIS A 173 -4.61 3.61 19.01
CA HIS A 173 -4.10 4.39 20.14
C HIS A 173 -5.01 5.56 20.56
N GLY A 174 -6.04 5.89 19.78
CA GLY A 174 -7.14 6.78 20.18
C GLY A 174 -6.99 8.19 19.63
N TYR A 175 -8.10 8.92 19.54
CA TYR A 175 -8.12 10.26 18.93
C TYR A 175 -7.25 11.28 19.69
N THR A 176 -7.29 11.30 21.02
CA THR A 176 -6.45 12.22 21.82
C THR A 176 -4.95 11.94 21.65
N PHE A 177 -4.56 10.67 21.44
CA PHE A 177 -3.17 10.31 21.16
C PHE A 177 -2.78 10.77 19.75
N ALA A 178 -3.64 10.52 18.76
CA ALA A 178 -3.43 10.97 17.39
C ALA A 178 -3.37 12.50 17.29
N ASP A 179 -4.17 13.24 18.06
CA ASP A 179 -4.16 14.70 18.11
C ASP A 179 -2.82 15.23 18.64
N ARG A 180 -2.32 14.68 19.76
CA ARG A 180 -0.99 15.03 20.28
C ARG A 180 0.12 14.73 19.25
N LEU A 181 0.04 13.58 18.58
CA LEU A 181 0.99 13.22 17.52
C LEU A 181 0.93 14.21 16.36
N THR A 182 -0.28 14.62 15.97
CA THR A 182 -0.52 15.61 14.91
C THR A 182 0.07 16.97 15.28
N THR A 183 -0.08 17.42 16.53
CA THR A 183 0.52 18.67 17.02
C THR A 183 2.05 18.62 16.99
N GLU A 184 2.66 17.51 17.41
CA GLU A 184 4.13 17.35 17.34
C GLU A 184 4.63 17.33 15.89
N LEU A 185 3.95 16.59 14.99
CA LEU A 185 4.28 16.57 13.56
C LEU A 185 4.15 17.95 12.92
N ALA A 186 3.12 18.72 13.29
CA ALA A 186 2.93 20.09 12.81
C ALA A 186 4.01 21.06 13.31
N ARG A 187 4.50 20.87 14.55
CA ARG A 187 5.61 21.64 15.11
C ARG A 187 6.90 21.39 14.32
N GLU A 188 7.21 20.13 14.03
CA GLU A 188 8.38 19.76 13.23
C GLU A 188 8.29 20.30 11.80
N LEU A 189 7.11 20.23 11.17
CA LEU A 189 6.92 20.80 9.83
C LEU A 189 7.09 22.34 9.84
N SER A 190 6.60 23.01 10.87
CA SER A 190 6.76 24.46 11.04
C SER A 190 8.21 24.86 11.25
N ALA A 191 8.97 24.07 12.00
CA ALA A 191 10.40 24.30 12.23
C ALA A 191 11.25 24.06 10.97
N LEU A 192 10.79 23.18 10.08
CA LEU A 192 11.41 22.93 8.77
C LEU A 192 11.12 24.03 7.75
N ALA A 193 9.98 24.74 7.88
CA ALA A 193 9.53 25.71 6.90
C ALA A 193 10.52 26.89 6.76
N PRO A 194 10.98 27.22 5.53
CA PRO A 194 11.76 28.43 5.27
C PRO A 194 11.01 29.70 5.72
N GLU A 195 11.71 30.80 6.01
CA GLU A 195 11.09 32.02 6.56
C GLU A 195 9.94 32.60 5.70
N GLN A 196 10.02 32.42 4.38
CA GLN A 196 9.01 32.90 3.44
C GLN A 196 7.91 31.87 3.14
N ALA A 197 8.05 30.64 3.65
CA ALA A 197 7.12 29.57 3.41
C ALA A 197 5.91 29.64 4.34
N LEU A 198 4.74 29.22 3.84
CA LEU A 198 3.52 29.12 4.62
C LEU A 198 3.20 27.64 4.88
N ALA A 199 3.27 27.23 6.14
CA ALA A 199 2.83 25.92 6.58
C ALA A 199 1.32 25.93 6.91
N ALA A 200 0.59 24.93 6.41
CA ALA A 200 -0.86 24.85 6.51
C ALA A 200 -1.34 23.43 6.77
N ARG A 201 -2.45 23.29 7.51
CA ARG A 201 -3.20 22.04 7.59
C ARG A 201 -4.31 22.06 6.56
N THR A 202 -4.31 21.09 5.65
CA THR A 202 -5.24 21.08 4.50
C THR A 202 -6.30 19.98 4.56
N GLY A 203 -6.18 19.07 5.52
CA GLY A 203 -7.14 18.02 5.85
C GLY A 203 -6.80 17.34 7.19
N ASP A 204 -7.58 16.34 7.57
CA ASP A 204 -7.40 15.64 8.86
C ASP A 204 -6.01 15.00 9.00
N TYR A 205 -5.48 14.50 7.88
CA TYR A 205 -4.22 13.76 7.78
C TYR A 205 -3.25 14.37 6.75
N GLU A 206 -3.38 15.67 6.48
CA GLU A 206 -2.63 16.35 5.41
C GLU A 206 -2.11 17.72 5.84
N PHE A 207 -0.81 17.92 5.66
CA PHE A 207 -0.17 19.22 5.77
C PHE A 207 0.30 19.72 4.40
N ALA A 208 0.57 21.02 4.29
CA ALA A 208 1.15 21.63 3.11
C ALA A 208 2.15 22.72 3.48
N LEU A 209 3.15 22.89 2.62
CA LEU A 209 4.15 23.96 2.66
C LEU A 209 4.12 24.67 1.31
N LEU A 210 3.62 25.91 1.30
CA LEU A 210 3.77 26.82 0.16
C LEU A 210 5.11 27.53 0.28
N VAL A 211 5.94 27.41 -0.76
CA VAL A 211 7.26 28.05 -0.83
C VAL A 211 7.30 28.99 -2.03
N PRO A 212 7.26 30.32 -1.80
CA PRO A 212 7.44 31.30 -2.88
C PRO A 212 8.81 31.14 -3.55
N ALA A 213 8.90 31.44 -4.86
CA ALA A 213 10.15 31.40 -5.63
C ALA A 213 10.87 30.03 -5.60
N ALA A 214 10.14 28.92 -5.45
CA ALA A 214 10.70 27.58 -5.35
C ALA A 214 10.51 26.76 -6.62
N ALA A 215 11.64 26.32 -7.19
CA ALA A 215 11.67 25.35 -8.28
C ALA A 215 11.56 23.91 -7.77
N SER A 216 11.31 22.96 -8.69
CA SER A 216 11.10 21.53 -8.37
C SER A 216 12.23 20.91 -7.55
N GLY A 217 13.49 21.30 -7.78
CA GLY A 217 14.62 20.81 -6.99
C GLY A 217 14.56 21.23 -5.52
N VAL A 218 14.10 22.45 -5.23
CA VAL A 218 13.91 22.95 -3.86
C VAL A 218 12.74 22.23 -3.20
N CYS A 219 11.61 22.11 -3.90
CA CYS A 219 10.43 21.39 -3.38
C CYS A 219 10.74 19.92 -3.09
N ARG A 220 11.51 19.26 -3.95
CA ARG A 220 11.93 17.87 -3.76
C ARG A 220 12.75 17.72 -2.49
N LYS A 221 13.80 18.53 -2.31
CA LYS A 221 14.64 18.50 -1.10
C LYS A 221 13.82 18.74 0.16
N LEU A 222 12.93 19.74 0.13
CA LEU A 222 12.07 20.06 1.27
C LEU A 222 11.08 18.93 1.58
N ALA A 223 10.54 18.27 0.55
CA ALA A 223 9.67 17.11 0.71
C ALA A 223 10.43 15.89 1.28
N GLU A 224 11.66 15.64 0.81
CA GLU A 224 12.55 14.58 1.32
C GLU A 224 12.88 14.81 2.80
N GLU A 225 13.24 16.05 3.15
CA GLU A 225 13.53 16.43 4.53
C GLU A 225 12.28 16.38 5.43
N ALA A 226 11.10 16.78 4.90
CA ALA A 226 9.84 16.68 5.62
C ALA A 226 9.49 15.22 5.92
N VAL A 227 9.59 14.32 4.93
CA VAL A 227 9.35 12.88 5.14
C VAL A 227 10.33 12.32 6.16
N GLN A 228 11.61 12.66 6.07
CA GLN A 228 12.63 12.18 7.00
C GLN A 228 12.37 12.65 8.43
N ARG A 229 12.17 13.95 8.65
CA ARG A 229 11.94 14.51 9.99
C ARG A 229 10.62 14.03 10.60
N LEU A 230 9.53 14.09 9.85
CA LEU A 230 8.22 13.71 10.37
C LEU A 230 8.13 12.19 10.62
N SER A 231 8.79 11.36 9.81
CA SER A 231 8.85 9.90 10.06
C SER A 231 9.68 9.54 11.30
N ALA A 232 10.60 10.43 11.73
CA ALA A 232 11.37 10.26 12.95
C ALA A 232 10.59 10.63 14.21
N VAL A 233 9.52 11.42 14.08
CA VAL A 233 8.65 11.76 15.21
C VAL A 233 7.99 10.51 15.74
N SER A 234 8.22 10.26 17.02
CA SER A 234 7.59 9.14 17.72
C SER A 234 7.09 9.59 19.07
N LEU A 235 5.86 9.20 19.38
CA LEU A 235 5.29 9.36 20.70
C LEU A 235 5.15 7.99 21.35
N ARG A 236 5.55 7.89 22.62
CA ARG A 236 5.32 6.67 23.38
C ARG A 236 3.85 6.59 23.79
N CYS A 237 3.20 5.50 23.40
CA CYS A 237 1.87 5.18 23.90
C CYS A 237 1.99 4.80 25.38
N GLY A 238 1.30 5.52 26.28
CA GLY A 238 1.35 5.24 27.72
C GLY A 238 0.99 3.77 28.04
N LEU A 239 0.00 3.21 27.36
CA LEU A 239 -0.50 1.85 27.60
C LEU A 239 0.30 0.70 27.02
N THR A 240 1.12 0.95 26.00
CA THR A 240 1.93 -0.13 25.39
C THR A 240 3.43 0.10 25.55
N GLU A 241 3.83 1.29 26.02
CA GLU A 241 5.21 1.81 26.04
C GLU A 241 5.93 1.80 24.68
N LYS A 242 5.23 1.37 23.62
CA LYS A 242 5.75 1.35 22.26
C LYS A 242 5.81 2.76 21.71
N ALA A 243 6.92 3.06 21.05
CA ALA A 243 7.06 4.24 20.24
C ALA A 243 6.19 4.08 18.99
N VAL A 244 5.14 4.88 18.88
CA VAL A 244 4.24 4.91 17.73
C VAL A 244 4.77 5.95 16.76
N ARG A 245 4.89 5.57 15.49
CA ARG A 245 5.30 6.43 14.37
C ARG A 245 4.21 6.47 13.32
N VAL A 246 4.26 7.49 12.47
CA VAL A 246 3.37 7.62 11.33
C VAL A 246 4.15 7.36 10.04
N CYS A 247 3.55 6.62 9.11
CA CYS A 247 4.06 6.52 7.75
C CYS A 247 3.74 7.84 7.03
N VAL A 248 4.80 8.51 6.58
CA VAL A 248 4.71 9.82 5.94
C VAL A 248 5.07 9.68 4.47
N SER A 249 4.25 10.23 3.59
CA SER A 249 4.58 10.43 2.18
C SER A 249 4.43 11.91 1.83
N ALA A 250 5.18 12.39 0.85
CA ALA A 250 5.08 13.75 0.37
C ALA A 250 4.98 13.83 -1.15
N GLY A 251 4.28 14.86 -1.59
CA GLY A 251 4.10 15.20 -3.00
C GLY A 251 4.44 16.65 -3.21
N TYR A 252 4.93 17.02 -4.39
CA TYR A 252 5.10 18.43 -4.72
C TYR A 252 4.66 18.76 -6.14
N ALA A 253 4.24 20.01 -6.32
CA ALA A 253 3.92 20.60 -7.63
C ALA A 253 4.46 22.04 -7.70
N VAL A 254 4.80 22.50 -8.89
CA VAL A 254 5.41 23.80 -9.15
C VAL A 254 4.59 24.59 -10.16
N TYR A 255 4.18 25.80 -9.79
CA TYR A 255 3.53 26.74 -10.69
C TYR A 255 4.56 27.69 -11.30
N PRO A 256 4.48 28.03 -12.61
CA PRO A 256 3.45 27.62 -13.57
C PRO A 256 3.77 26.30 -14.30
N ARG A 257 4.93 25.69 -14.06
CA ARG A 257 5.47 24.54 -14.82
C ARG A 257 4.53 23.34 -14.91
N ASP A 258 3.84 23.01 -13.83
CA ASP A 258 2.94 21.86 -13.76
C ASP A 258 1.50 22.20 -14.17
N MET A 259 1.25 23.40 -14.70
CA MET A 259 -0.07 23.84 -15.19
C MET A 259 -0.18 23.68 -16.71
N GLU A 260 -1.41 23.48 -17.20
CA GLU A 260 -1.72 23.33 -18.63
C GLU A 260 -2.30 24.62 -19.21
N GLY A 261 -2.19 24.80 -20.53
CA GLY A 261 -2.58 26.03 -21.24
C GLY A 261 -3.98 26.56 -20.90
N ALA A 262 -5.00 25.70 -20.95
CA ALA A 262 -6.39 26.08 -20.65
C ALA A 262 -6.64 26.44 -19.18
N LEU A 263 -5.74 26.09 -18.26
CA LEU A 263 -5.88 26.41 -16.84
C LEU A 263 -5.47 27.86 -16.54
N PHE A 264 -4.68 28.50 -17.41
CA PHE A 264 -4.26 29.89 -17.22
C PHE A 264 -5.38 30.91 -17.49
N GLU A 265 -6.44 30.50 -18.19
CA GLU A 265 -7.63 31.33 -18.44
C GLU A 265 -8.58 31.39 -17.24
N ARG A 266 -8.37 30.54 -16.23
CA ARG A 266 -9.20 30.46 -15.03
C ARG A 266 -8.81 31.48 -13.97
N ASP A 267 -9.71 31.72 -13.02
CA ASP A 267 -9.43 32.55 -11.85
C ASP A 267 -8.25 32.02 -11.01
N MET A 268 -7.49 32.92 -10.38
CA MET A 268 -6.29 32.57 -9.62
C MET A 268 -6.57 31.64 -8.44
N ALA A 269 -7.74 31.74 -7.81
CA ALA A 269 -8.12 30.81 -6.74
C ALA A 269 -8.37 29.40 -7.29
N GLU A 270 -8.89 29.27 -8.50
CA GLU A 270 -9.05 27.97 -9.16
C GLU A 270 -7.70 27.37 -9.55
N GLN A 271 -6.80 28.18 -10.12
CA GLN A 271 -5.44 27.75 -10.43
C GLN A 271 -4.70 27.25 -9.17
N ALA A 272 -4.84 27.97 -8.05
CA ALA A 272 -4.31 27.54 -6.76
C ALA A 272 -4.88 26.20 -6.28
N ARG A 273 -6.20 26.00 -6.39
CA ARG A 273 -6.84 24.72 -6.04
C ARG A 273 -6.36 23.57 -6.93
N VAL A 274 -6.15 23.82 -8.22
CA VAL A 274 -5.62 22.83 -9.15
C VAL A 274 -4.18 22.44 -8.76
N LEU A 275 -3.31 23.42 -8.45
CA LEU A 275 -1.95 23.11 -7.99
C LEU A 275 -1.96 22.29 -6.68
N LEU A 276 -2.84 22.63 -5.74
CA LEU A 276 -3.03 21.85 -4.51
C LEU A 276 -3.50 20.42 -4.80
N ARG A 277 -4.44 20.23 -5.75
CA ARG A 277 -4.87 18.90 -6.20
C ARG A 277 -3.71 18.12 -6.79
N LYS A 278 -2.88 18.74 -7.63
CA LYS A 278 -1.71 18.12 -8.27
C LYS A 278 -0.67 17.67 -7.24
N ALA A 279 -0.33 18.51 -6.26
CA ALA A 279 0.59 18.14 -5.19
C ALA A 279 0.03 17.02 -4.28
N ARG A 280 -1.28 17.03 -3.99
CA ARG A 280 -1.96 15.94 -3.26
C ARG A 280 -1.91 14.61 -4.00
N LEU A 281 -2.14 14.65 -5.31
CA LEU A 281 -2.08 13.47 -6.16
C LEU A 281 -0.68 12.86 -6.15
N ALA A 282 0.36 13.70 -6.26
CA ALA A 282 1.74 13.27 -6.09
C ALA A 282 1.97 12.63 -4.71
N ALA A 283 1.47 13.22 -3.63
CA ALA A 283 1.63 12.68 -2.27
C ALA A 283 0.92 11.35 -2.07
N ALA A 284 -0.23 11.16 -2.74
CA ALA A 284 -0.96 9.90 -2.75
C ALA A 284 -0.16 8.81 -3.47
N VAL A 285 0.33 9.09 -4.69
CA VAL A 285 1.16 8.16 -5.48
C VAL A 285 2.43 7.76 -4.72
N ALA A 286 3.08 8.71 -4.03
CA ALA A 286 4.23 8.43 -3.17
C ALA A 286 3.93 7.45 -2.02
N GLY A 287 2.67 7.37 -1.57
CA GLY A 287 2.24 6.51 -0.47
C GLY A 287 1.75 5.12 -0.89
N GLU A 288 1.57 4.86 -2.18
CA GLU A 288 1.04 3.59 -2.72
C GLU A 288 2.13 2.49 -2.86
N GLY A 289 3.29 2.65 -2.23
CA GLY A 289 4.36 1.65 -2.18
C GLY A 289 4.24 0.71 -0.99
N GLU A 290 3.81 -0.53 -1.20
CA GLU A 290 3.97 -1.59 -0.18
C GLU A 290 5.43 -2.04 -0.13
N GLY A 291 6.12 -1.66 0.94
CA GLY A 291 7.53 -2.00 1.16
C GLY A 291 8.40 -0.75 1.24
N SER A 292 9.37 -0.79 2.15
CA SER A 292 10.31 0.27 2.56
C SER A 292 11.19 0.88 1.43
N GLU A 293 10.86 0.72 0.16
CA GLU A 293 11.73 1.04 -0.99
C GLU A 293 11.03 1.87 -2.09
N GLY A 294 9.79 2.33 -1.89
CA GLY A 294 9.20 3.39 -2.74
C GLY A 294 9.74 4.77 -2.36
N PRO A 295 9.88 5.72 -3.32
CA PRO A 295 10.27 7.08 -2.96
C PRO A 295 9.13 7.67 -2.12
N GLY A 296 9.35 7.88 -0.83
CA GLY A 296 8.41 8.59 0.05
C GLY A 296 8.09 10.02 -0.42
N VAL A 297 8.65 10.45 -1.55
CA VAL A 297 8.47 11.75 -2.20
C VAL A 297 8.20 11.56 -3.69
N MET A 298 7.13 12.17 -4.20
CA MET A 298 6.83 12.22 -5.64
C MET A 298 6.63 13.65 -6.13
N GLY A 299 7.13 13.97 -7.32
CA GLY A 299 6.83 15.24 -8.00
C GLY A 299 5.69 15.03 -8.99
N PHE A 300 4.77 15.99 -9.12
CA PHE A 300 3.65 15.86 -10.06
C PHE A 300 4.10 15.54 -11.49
N ALA A 301 5.12 16.25 -12.00
CA ALA A 301 5.69 16.01 -13.32
C ALA A 301 6.32 14.61 -13.52
N ARG A 302 6.63 13.90 -12.43
CA ARG A 302 7.21 12.54 -12.45
C ARG A 302 6.14 11.44 -12.38
N ILE A 303 4.91 11.75 -11.97
CA ILE A 303 3.84 10.75 -11.80
C ILE A 303 3.65 9.95 -13.10
N LEU A 304 3.58 10.63 -14.24
CA LEU A 304 3.41 9.95 -15.51
C LEU A 304 4.62 9.07 -15.87
N ALA A 305 5.84 9.48 -15.51
CA ALA A 305 7.05 8.77 -15.88
C ALA A 305 7.29 7.49 -15.05
N GLU A 306 6.98 7.52 -13.75
CA GLU A 306 7.41 6.48 -12.78
C GLU A 306 6.40 6.22 -11.65
N GLY A 307 5.30 6.99 -11.59
CA GLY A 307 4.28 6.88 -10.54
C GLY A 307 3.12 5.95 -10.90
N GLY A 308 3.07 5.45 -12.13
CA GLY A 308 2.01 4.56 -12.58
C GLY A 308 2.11 3.17 -11.96
N ALA A 309 0.97 2.56 -11.72
CA ALA A 309 0.83 1.19 -11.28
C ALA A 309 -0.43 0.56 -11.87
N VAL A 310 -0.39 -0.76 -12.00
CA VAL A 310 -1.54 -1.57 -12.35
C VAL A 310 -2.43 -1.72 -11.13
N VAL A 311 -3.72 -1.41 -11.29
CA VAL A 311 -4.72 -1.45 -10.22
C VAL A 311 -5.50 -2.75 -10.29
N GLU A 312 -5.95 -3.12 -11.48
CA GLU A 312 -6.80 -4.28 -11.72
C GLU A 312 -6.41 -4.90 -13.06
N THR A 313 -6.58 -6.20 -13.18
CA THR A 313 -6.43 -6.93 -14.44
C THR A 313 -7.81 -7.28 -14.98
N HIS A 314 -7.99 -7.16 -16.29
CA HIS A 314 -9.24 -7.45 -16.99
C HIS A 314 -9.03 -8.56 -18.03
N PRO A 315 -10.11 -9.25 -18.44
CA PRO A 315 -10.05 -10.18 -19.56
C PRO A 315 -9.57 -9.51 -20.86
N LEU A 316 -9.13 -10.33 -21.83
CA LEU A 316 -8.73 -9.88 -23.18
C LEU A 316 -7.50 -8.94 -23.19
N SER A 317 -6.47 -9.28 -22.41
CA SER A 317 -5.19 -8.54 -22.39
C SER A 317 -5.36 -7.06 -21.99
N ARG A 318 -6.27 -6.76 -21.08
CA ARG A 318 -6.50 -5.38 -20.60
C ARG A 318 -6.15 -5.26 -19.13
N VAL A 319 -5.67 -4.08 -18.75
CA VAL A 319 -5.40 -3.75 -17.35
C VAL A 319 -5.92 -2.35 -17.06
N MET A 320 -6.38 -2.14 -15.83
CA MET A 320 -6.68 -0.81 -15.32
C MET A 320 -5.42 -0.27 -14.65
N VAL A 321 -5.03 0.95 -15.00
CA VAL A 321 -3.88 1.63 -14.40
C VAL A 321 -4.34 2.87 -13.63
N ASN A 322 -3.56 3.26 -12.60
CA ASN A 322 -3.85 4.44 -11.78
C ASN A 322 -3.45 5.78 -12.44
N LEU A 323 -3.07 5.76 -13.73
CA LEU A 323 -2.76 6.96 -14.50
C LEU A 323 -4.02 7.47 -15.20
N GLY A 324 -4.37 8.74 -15.04
CA GLY A 324 -5.54 9.38 -15.67
C GLY A 324 -5.25 10.76 -16.25
N ARG A 325 -6.27 11.42 -16.83
CA ARG A 325 -6.16 12.79 -17.37
C ARG A 325 -5.70 13.79 -16.31
N SER A 326 -6.06 13.58 -15.05
CA SER A 326 -5.62 14.42 -13.92
C SER A 326 -4.10 14.37 -13.67
N MET A 327 -3.42 13.34 -14.21
CA MET A 327 -1.97 13.13 -14.21
C MET A 327 -1.32 13.41 -15.57
N ASN A 328 -2.06 14.08 -16.48
CA ASN A 328 -1.66 14.36 -17.85
C ASN A 328 -1.45 13.10 -18.72
N ALA A 329 -2.06 11.96 -18.36
CA ALA A 329 -2.04 10.77 -19.21
C ALA A 329 -2.86 10.99 -20.49
N ARG A 330 -2.45 10.36 -21.58
CA ARG A 330 -3.08 10.45 -22.91
C ARG A 330 -3.19 9.07 -23.55
N GLU A 331 -4.22 8.91 -24.38
CA GLU A 331 -4.39 7.70 -25.18
C GLU A 331 -3.20 7.52 -26.13
N GLY A 332 -2.81 6.26 -26.35
CA GLY A 332 -1.66 5.88 -27.18
C GLY A 332 -0.30 5.88 -26.45
N GLN A 333 -0.21 6.38 -25.22
CA GLN A 333 1.04 6.35 -24.46
C GLN A 333 1.43 4.93 -24.05
N ARG A 334 2.70 4.58 -24.24
CA ARG A 334 3.27 3.25 -23.96
C ARG A 334 4.04 3.25 -22.64
N PHE A 335 3.93 2.16 -21.90
CA PHE A 335 4.59 1.97 -20.61
C PHE A 335 5.20 0.58 -20.53
N SER A 336 6.40 0.50 -19.97
CA SER A 336 6.97 -0.77 -19.50
C SER A 336 6.40 -1.09 -18.11
N VAL A 337 6.18 -2.37 -17.85
CA VAL A 337 5.57 -2.89 -16.63
C VAL A 337 6.60 -3.70 -15.85
N TRP A 338 6.73 -3.41 -14.56
CA TRP A 338 7.78 -3.95 -13.69
C TRP A 338 7.18 -4.50 -12.41
N SER A 339 7.63 -5.66 -11.95
CA SER A 339 7.24 -6.21 -10.65
C SER A 339 8.05 -5.59 -9.52
N VAL A 340 7.43 -5.39 -8.36
CA VAL A 340 8.01 -4.67 -7.20
C VAL A 340 8.54 -5.60 -6.11
N ALA A 341 8.27 -6.91 -6.19
CA ALA A 341 8.68 -7.86 -5.16
C ALA A 341 8.81 -9.28 -5.71
N TYR A 342 10.03 -9.69 -6.05
CA TYR A 342 10.32 -11.13 -6.21
C TYR A 342 11.64 -11.55 -5.56
N PRO A 343 11.64 -12.63 -4.77
CA PRO A 343 12.87 -13.30 -4.39
C PRO A 343 13.37 -14.10 -5.59
N VAL A 344 14.59 -13.80 -6.05
CA VAL A 344 15.31 -14.69 -6.95
C VAL A 344 15.60 -15.99 -6.18
N ARG A 345 15.31 -17.16 -6.76
CA ARG A 345 15.51 -18.45 -6.07
C ARG A 345 17.00 -18.68 -5.82
N GLY A 346 17.42 -18.69 -4.55
CA GLY A 346 18.75 -19.14 -4.15
C GLY A 346 19.30 -18.46 -2.87
N GLY A 347 18.80 -18.82 -1.69
CA GLY A 347 19.42 -18.42 -0.41
C GLY A 347 18.68 -17.33 0.37
N THR A 348 18.91 -17.29 1.68
CA THR A 348 18.06 -16.62 2.69
C THR A 348 18.17 -15.09 2.76
N HIS A 349 19.04 -14.43 1.97
CA HIS A 349 19.14 -12.98 1.91
C HIS A 349 19.84 -12.51 0.61
N GLU A 350 19.09 -12.27 -0.46
CA GLU A 350 19.57 -11.54 -1.65
C GLU A 350 18.64 -10.35 -1.96
N PRO A 351 19.16 -9.23 -2.53
CA PRO A 351 18.38 -8.03 -2.79
C PRO A 351 17.33 -8.26 -3.87
N ARG A 352 16.12 -7.75 -3.65
CA ARG A 352 15.01 -7.80 -4.60
C ARG A 352 15.39 -7.00 -5.85
N GLN A 353 15.26 -7.61 -7.03
CA GLN A 353 15.45 -6.91 -8.30
C GLN A 353 14.09 -6.71 -9.00
N PRO A 354 13.82 -5.53 -9.56
CA PRO A 354 12.61 -5.30 -10.34
C PRO A 354 12.63 -6.16 -11.61
N LEU A 355 11.59 -6.98 -11.79
CA LEU A 355 11.45 -7.86 -12.95
C LEU A 355 10.60 -7.18 -14.02
N TYR A 356 11.11 -7.09 -15.24
CA TYR A 356 10.33 -6.66 -16.40
C TYR A 356 9.24 -7.70 -16.72
N LYS A 357 7.97 -7.27 -16.71
CA LYS A 357 6.80 -8.13 -16.98
C LYS A 357 6.19 -7.90 -18.36
N GLY A 358 6.36 -6.73 -18.97
CA GLY A 358 5.80 -6.48 -20.31
C GLY A 358 5.63 -5.01 -20.63
N GLU A 359 4.86 -4.73 -21.68
CA GLU A 359 4.48 -3.40 -22.12
C GLU A 359 2.98 -3.25 -22.23
N VAL A 360 2.47 -2.06 -21.89
CA VAL A 360 1.06 -1.69 -22.03
C VAL A 360 0.92 -0.37 -22.78
N VAL A 361 -0.21 -0.19 -23.46
CA VAL A 361 -0.60 1.07 -24.12
C VAL A 361 -1.92 1.56 -23.56
N LEU A 362 -2.05 2.86 -23.26
CA LEU A 362 -3.32 3.43 -22.79
C LEU A 362 -4.32 3.50 -23.95
N LEU A 363 -5.48 2.84 -23.81
CA LEU A 363 -6.57 2.86 -24.80
C LEU A 363 -7.62 3.91 -24.47
N GLU A 364 -8.10 3.92 -23.22
CA GLU A 364 -9.15 4.83 -22.77
C GLU A 364 -8.66 5.54 -21.51
N VAL A 365 -8.48 6.85 -21.58
CA VAL A 365 -8.01 7.64 -20.44
C VAL A 365 -9.19 8.37 -19.79
N ARG A 366 -9.50 8.01 -18.53
CA ARG A 366 -10.52 8.68 -17.69
C ARG A 366 -9.86 9.70 -16.77
N GLU A 367 -10.63 10.29 -15.85
CA GLU A 367 -10.12 11.37 -15.00
C GLU A 367 -8.95 10.91 -14.11
N ASP A 368 -9.11 9.81 -13.36
CA ASP A 368 -8.11 9.36 -12.38
C ASP A 368 -7.57 7.94 -12.64
N ARG A 369 -8.10 7.23 -13.65
CA ARG A 369 -7.68 5.88 -14.05
C ARG A 369 -7.75 5.73 -15.57
N SER A 370 -7.04 4.75 -16.12
CA SER A 370 -7.10 4.44 -17.55
C SER A 370 -7.18 2.95 -17.80
N VAL A 371 -7.86 2.57 -18.87
CA VAL A 371 -7.79 1.22 -19.42
C VAL A 371 -6.60 1.16 -20.37
N ALA A 372 -5.70 0.22 -20.11
CA ALA A 372 -4.56 -0.08 -20.96
C ALA A 372 -4.69 -1.48 -21.56
N GLU A 373 -4.14 -1.66 -22.76
CA GLU A 373 -3.99 -2.96 -23.41
C GLU A 373 -2.55 -3.43 -23.26
N ILE A 374 -2.37 -4.70 -22.92
CA ILE A 374 -1.08 -5.38 -22.86
C ILE A 374 -0.62 -5.61 -24.29
N LEU A 375 0.44 -4.91 -24.69
CA LEU A 375 1.06 -5.06 -26.00
C LEU A 375 1.83 -6.37 -26.10
N HIS A 376 2.65 -6.65 -25.08
CA HIS A 376 3.36 -7.92 -24.93
C HIS A 376 3.75 -8.15 -23.48
N LEU A 377 3.93 -9.42 -23.12
CA LEU A 377 4.52 -9.83 -21.85
C LEU A 377 5.99 -10.21 -22.09
N GLY A 378 6.89 -9.80 -21.18
CA GLY A 378 8.29 -10.19 -21.24
C GLY A 378 8.46 -11.71 -21.05
N ASP A 379 7.72 -12.27 -20.08
CA ASP A 379 7.50 -13.70 -19.92
C ASP A 379 5.98 -13.92 -19.78
N PRO A 380 5.32 -14.57 -20.72
CA PRO A 380 3.87 -14.75 -20.66
C PRO A 380 3.36 -15.65 -19.53
N THR A 381 4.24 -16.40 -18.88
CA THR A 381 3.91 -17.12 -17.64
C THR A 381 3.86 -16.20 -16.43
N TRP A 382 4.24 -14.94 -16.61
CA TRP A 382 4.19 -13.88 -15.62
C TRP A 382 3.15 -12.86 -16.04
N PRO A 383 1.89 -13.04 -15.62
CA PRO A 383 0.88 -12.05 -15.90
C PRO A 383 1.24 -10.72 -15.21
N ILE A 384 0.87 -9.64 -15.87
CA ILE A 384 0.78 -8.35 -15.22
C ILE A 384 -0.29 -8.45 -14.13
N GLU A 385 0.04 -8.00 -12.92
CA GLU A 385 -0.78 -8.14 -11.71
C GLU A 385 -0.98 -6.77 -11.06
N PRO A 386 -2.06 -6.59 -10.26
CA PRO A 386 -2.20 -5.43 -9.40
C PRO A 386 -0.95 -5.17 -8.55
N GLY A 387 -0.46 -3.94 -8.57
CA GLY A 387 0.76 -3.52 -7.87
C GLY A 387 2.00 -3.42 -8.75
N ASP A 388 2.01 -3.99 -9.95
CA ASP A 388 3.13 -3.81 -10.90
C ASP A 388 3.26 -2.34 -11.31
N ARG A 389 4.50 -1.85 -11.42
CA ARG A 389 4.85 -0.44 -11.67
C ARG A 389 5.01 -0.16 -13.16
N LEU A 390 4.62 1.05 -13.56
CA LEU A 390 4.70 1.52 -14.92
C LEU A 390 5.83 2.53 -15.07
N THR A 391 6.63 2.37 -16.12
CA THR A 391 7.60 3.37 -16.55
C THR A 391 7.28 3.82 -17.98
N LEU A 392 7.06 5.13 -18.17
CA LEU A 392 6.72 5.71 -19.47
C LEU A 392 7.84 5.44 -20.48
N LEU A 393 7.47 4.91 -21.64
CA LEU A 393 8.40 4.71 -22.75
C LEU A 393 8.44 5.94 -23.66
N PRO A 394 9.61 6.30 -24.20
CA PRO A 394 9.71 7.37 -25.18
C PRO A 394 8.91 7.01 -26.44
N GLU A 395 8.20 7.99 -27.00
CA GLU A 395 7.55 7.82 -28.30
C GLU A 395 8.64 7.55 -29.36
N GLU A 396 8.62 6.37 -29.98
CA GLU A 396 9.46 6.06 -31.12
C GLU A 396 9.12 7.04 -32.25
N LYS A 397 10.02 8.00 -32.51
CA LYS A 397 10.01 8.72 -33.78
C LYS A 397 10.27 7.67 -34.85
N GLY A 398 9.25 7.38 -35.66
CA GLY A 398 9.28 6.34 -36.69
C GLY A 398 10.60 6.33 -37.47
N GLY A 399 11.33 5.23 -37.36
CA GLY A 399 12.57 4.96 -38.06
C GLY A 399 12.52 3.59 -38.72
N ASP A 400 12.68 3.60 -40.05
CA ASP A 400 12.70 2.48 -41.00
C ASP A 400 13.06 1.08 -40.47
N ALA A 401 12.05 0.21 -40.40
CA ALA A 401 12.25 -1.25 -40.37
C ALA A 401 12.19 -1.78 -41.82
N ARG A 402 13.32 -2.27 -42.31
CA ARG A 402 13.47 -2.91 -43.64
C ARG A 402 12.39 -3.97 -43.86
N ARG A 403 11.57 -3.74 -44.88
CA ARG A 403 10.60 -4.69 -45.45
C ARG A 403 11.33 -5.55 -46.48
N ASP A 404 11.23 -6.87 -46.38
CA ASP A 404 11.67 -7.79 -47.43
C ASP A 404 10.49 -8.56 -48.04
N ALA A 405 10.67 -9.05 -49.27
CA ALA A 405 9.69 -9.19 -50.35
C ALA A 405 8.54 -10.23 -50.19
N ARG A 406 8.19 -10.65 -48.97
CA ARG A 406 6.88 -11.28 -48.64
C ARG A 406 6.25 -10.76 -47.35
N GLY A 407 6.83 -9.72 -46.74
CA GLY A 407 6.26 -9.03 -45.57
C GLY A 407 6.24 -9.83 -44.26
N VAL A 408 7.10 -10.84 -44.10
CA VAL A 408 7.14 -11.71 -42.92
C VAL A 408 8.36 -11.40 -42.06
N GLN A 409 8.16 -11.05 -40.79
CA GLN A 409 9.24 -10.87 -39.81
C GLN A 409 9.39 -12.12 -38.93
N VAL A 410 10.39 -12.95 -39.23
CA VAL A 410 10.85 -13.97 -38.28
C VAL A 410 11.76 -13.35 -37.23
N ASP A 411 11.79 -13.93 -36.04
CA ASP A 411 12.74 -13.57 -35.00
C ASP A 411 14.15 -14.05 -35.44
N PRO A 412 15.13 -13.14 -35.58
CA PRO A 412 16.43 -13.47 -36.18
C PRO A 412 17.28 -14.41 -35.32
N LEU A 413 16.99 -14.49 -34.01
CA LEU A 413 17.71 -15.34 -33.06
C LEU A 413 17.21 -16.78 -33.12
N THR A 414 15.89 -16.95 -33.10
CA THR A 414 15.26 -18.26 -33.02
C THR A 414 14.90 -18.83 -34.37
N GLY A 415 14.70 -18.03 -35.42
CA GLY A 415 14.16 -18.49 -36.69
C GLY A 415 12.67 -18.88 -36.64
N LEU A 416 11.98 -18.59 -35.53
CA LEU A 416 10.54 -18.75 -35.36
C LEU A 416 9.81 -17.43 -35.67
N TYR A 417 8.48 -17.45 -35.78
CA TYR A 417 7.71 -16.21 -35.92
C TYR A 417 7.82 -15.33 -34.66
N ARG A 418 7.82 -14.00 -34.83
CA ARG A 418 7.65 -13.09 -33.68
C ARG A 418 6.26 -13.29 -33.06
N HIS A 419 6.11 -12.93 -31.78
CA HIS A 419 4.88 -13.17 -31.01
C HIS A 419 3.60 -12.73 -31.75
N GLY A 420 3.54 -11.47 -32.22
CA GLY A 420 2.37 -10.94 -32.93
C GLY A 420 2.08 -11.67 -34.25
N ASP A 421 3.13 -11.96 -35.04
CA ASP A 421 3.01 -12.67 -36.32
C ASP A 421 2.56 -14.12 -36.12
N PHE A 422 3.05 -14.78 -35.06
CA PHE A 422 2.58 -16.11 -34.66
C PHE A 422 1.10 -16.09 -34.31
N LEU A 423 0.65 -15.14 -33.47
CA LEU A 423 -0.76 -15.06 -33.06
C LEU A 423 -1.69 -14.80 -34.24
N ALA A 424 -1.30 -13.93 -35.18
CA ALA A 424 -2.08 -13.66 -36.39
C ALA A 424 -2.26 -14.95 -37.22
N ARG A 425 -1.17 -15.67 -37.50
CA ARG A 425 -1.19 -16.92 -38.26
C ARG A 425 -1.91 -18.04 -37.54
N TRP A 426 -1.71 -18.17 -36.23
CA TRP A 426 -2.44 -19.14 -35.42
C TRP A 426 -3.94 -18.85 -35.43
N SER A 427 -4.33 -17.58 -35.36
CA SER A 427 -5.74 -17.19 -35.43
C SER A 427 -6.38 -17.56 -36.76
N GLU A 428 -5.65 -17.52 -37.87
CA GLU A 428 -6.14 -17.98 -39.17
C GLU A 428 -6.14 -19.52 -39.26
N ALA A 429 -5.03 -20.16 -38.89
CA ALA A 429 -4.85 -21.60 -39.01
C ALA A 429 -5.83 -22.40 -38.15
N ARG A 430 -6.14 -21.93 -36.93
CA ARG A 430 -7.03 -22.65 -36.01
C ARG A 430 -8.48 -22.74 -36.51
N GLU A 431 -8.95 -21.80 -37.31
CA GLU A 431 -10.34 -21.81 -37.80
C GLU A 431 -10.59 -22.95 -38.79
N GLY A 432 -9.54 -23.43 -39.46
CA GLY A 432 -9.59 -24.59 -40.36
C GLY A 432 -9.41 -25.94 -39.68
N CYS A 433 -9.22 -25.98 -38.36
CA CYS A 433 -8.93 -27.21 -37.61
C CYS A 433 -10.11 -27.61 -36.70
N ASP A 434 -10.57 -28.85 -36.85
CA ASP A 434 -11.56 -29.46 -35.96
C ASP A 434 -10.93 -29.98 -34.66
N CYS A 435 -9.66 -30.39 -34.72
CA CYS A 435 -8.85 -30.77 -33.58
C CYS A 435 -7.45 -30.17 -33.71
N PHE A 436 -6.84 -29.76 -32.60
CA PHE A 436 -5.44 -29.33 -32.56
C PHE A 436 -4.88 -29.33 -31.15
N ALA A 437 -3.55 -29.28 -31.04
CA ALA A 437 -2.83 -29.00 -29.81
C ALA A 437 -2.00 -27.72 -29.96
N LEU A 438 -2.06 -26.86 -28.94
CA LEU A 438 -1.21 -25.70 -28.80
C LEU A 438 -0.35 -25.91 -27.56
N ALA A 439 0.97 -25.84 -27.71
CA ALA A 439 1.88 -26.18 -26.64
C ALA A 439 2.89 -25.07 -26.42
N LEU A 440 3.05 -24.72 -25.15
CA LEU A 440 3.94 -23.70 -24.67
C LEU A 440 5.10 -24.33 -23.92
N VAL A 441 6.31 -24.11 -24.39
CA VAL A 441 7.54 -24.62 -23.81
C VAL A 441 8.24 -23.48 -23.09
N ARG A 442 8.51 -23.66 -21.80
CA ARG A 442 9.30 -22.74 -20.98
C ARG A 442 10.62 -23.40 -20.59
N PHE A 443 11.71 -22.68 -20.80
CA PHE A 443 13.05 -23.11 -20.44
C PHE A 443 13.44 -22.53 -19.07
N SER A 444 14.15 -23.32 -18.29
CA SER A 444 14.72 -22.94 -17.00
C SER A 444 16.23 -22.93 -17.12
N ASP A 445 16.89 -21.88 -16.64
CA ASP A 445 18.34 -21.79 -16.62
C ASP A 445 18.86 -22.32 -15.27
N ASP A 446 19.51 -23.49 -15.29
CA ASP A 446 20.23 -24.01 -14.12
C ASP A 446 21.71 -23.56 -14.09
N GLY A 447 22.07 -22.62 -14.97
CA GLY A 447 23.13 -21.65 -14.72
C GLY A 447 24.54 -22.20 -14.61
N ARG A 448 24.94 -23.20 -15.42
CA ARG A 448 26.37 -23.59 -15.58
C ARG A 448 26.64 -24.50 -16.78
N ASP A 449 27.50 -24.03 -17.67
CA ASP A 449 28.27 -24.87 -18.62
C ASP A 449 29.20 -25.83 -17.82
N PRO A 450 29.58 -27.04 -18.29
CA PRO A 450 30.63 -27.90 -17.70
C PRO A 450 31.93 -27.21 -17.24
N GLU A 451 32.25 -26.02 -17.75
CA GLU A 451 33.40 -25.20 -17.36
C GLU A 451 33.10 -24.07 -16.36
N GLY A 452 31.86 -23.92 -15.89
CA GLY A 452 31.51 -22.90 -14.89
C GLY A 452 31.21 -21.50 -15.44
N ARG A 453 31.02 -21.35 -16.76
CA ARG A 453 30.71 -20.06 -17.41
C ARG A 453 29.20 -19.84 -17.54
N ALA A 454 28.75 -18.60 -17.38
CA ALA A 454 27.38 -18.19 -17.64
C ALA A 454 27.11 -18.22 -19.16
N SER A 455 26.19 -19.06 -19.60
CA SER A 455 25.68 -19.05 -20.97
C SER A 455 24.83 -17.79 -21.19
N HIS A 456 24.93 -17.17 -22.37
CA HIS A 456 24.03 -16.07 -22.71
C HIS A 456 22.61 -16.64 -22.92
N PRO A 457 21.57 -16.12 -22.26
CA PRO A 457 20.18 -16.61 -22.38
C PRO A 457 19.69 -16.66 -23.84
N GLU A 458 20.18 -15.76 -24.69
CA GLU A 458 19.86 -15.71 -26.11
C GLU A 458 20.43 -16.92 -26.87
N GLN A 459 21.62 -17.39 -26.51
CA GLN A 459 22.23 -18.57 -27.14
C GLN A 459 21.50 -19.85 -26.74
N LEU A 460 21.15 -20.00 -25.46
CA LEU A 460 20.31 -21.12 -24.99
C LEU A 460 18.97 -21.14 -25.72
N MET A 461 18.34 -19.97 -25.88
CA MET A 461 17.08 -19.84 -26.62
C MET A 461 17.23 -20.23 -28.10
N ALA A 462 18.31 -19.82 -28.76
CA ALA A 462 18.57 -20.18 -30.16
C ALA A 462 18.78 -21.69 -30.33
N GLU A 463 19.58 -22.32 -29.47
CA GLU A 463 19.86 -23.76 -29.50
C GLU A 463 18.62 -24.60 -29.17
N ALA A 464 17.84 -24.20 -28.16
CA ALA A 464 16.58 -24.84 -27.81
C ALA A 464 15.55 -24.71 -28.94
N ALA A 465 15.40 -23.51 -29.53
CA ALA A 465 14.49 -23.28 -30.64
C ALA A 465 14.87 -24.11 -31.89
N GLN A 466 16.17 -24.24 -32.18
CA GLN A 466 16.65 -25.10 -33.27
C GLN A 466 16.29 -26.57 -33.00
N LEU A 467 16.53 -27.08 -31.79
CA LEU A 467 16.19 -28.45 -31.42
C LEU A 467 14.69 -28.71 -31.53
N CYS A 468 13.85 -27.76 -31.12
CA CYS A 468 12.41 -27.87 -31.26
C CYS A 468 11.96 -27.93 -32.73
N ARG A 469 12.56 -27.12 -33.62
CA ARG A 469 12.28 -27.20 -35.08
C ARG A 469 12.74 -28.51 -35.69
N ASP A 470 13.89 -29.01 -35.28
CA ASP A 470 14.39 -30.31 -35.77
C ASP A 470 13.46 -31.46 -35.34
N HIS A 471 12.89 -31.38 -34.14
CA HIS A 471 11.98 -32.39 -33.59
C HIS A 471 10.60 -32.38 -34.26
N PHE A 472 10.02 -31.20 -34.52
CA PHE A 472 8.66 -31.09 -35.09
C PHE A 472 8.63 -30.94 -36.62
N GLY A 473 9.72 -30.47 -37.23
CA GLY A 473 9.82 -30.14 -38.64
C GLY A 473 9.69 -28.63 -38.92
N ALA A 474 10.26 -28.19 -40.05
CA ALA A 474 10.31 -26.78 -40.44
C ALA A 474 8.93 -26.18 -40.80
N GLU A 475 7.97 -27.02 -41.16
CA GLU A 475 6.61 -26.61 -41.55
C GLU A 475 5.68 -26.41 -40.34
N THR A 476 6.09 -26.82 -39.14
CA THR A 476 5.29 -26.61 -37.92
C THR A 476 5.21 -25.13 -37.58
N LEU A 477 4.00 -24.63 -37.35
CA LEU A 477 3.78 -23.25 -36.96
C LEU A 477 4.31 -23.01 -35.53
N GLY A 478 5.49 -22.42 -35.43
CA GLY A 478 6.16 -22.09 -34.17
C GLY A 478 6.46 -20.60 -34.02
N GLY A 479 6.36 -20.08 -32.82
CA GLY A 479 6.57 -18.67 -32.50
C GLY A 479 7.36 -18.47 -31.22
N ARG A 480 8.06 -17.33 -31.14
CA ARG A 480 8.59 -16.84 -29.88
C ARG A 480 7.44 -16.33 -29.03
N TYR A 481 7.31 -16.85 -27.82
CA TYR A 481 6.24 -16.45 -26.90
C TYR A 481 6.75 -15.43 -25.88
N GLY A 482 7.96 -15.63 -25.35
CA GLY A 482 8.60 -14.71 -24.40
C GLY A 482 10.13 -14.76 -24.47
N LEU A 483 10.79 -14.26 -23.42
CA LEU A 483 12.26 -14.26 -23.31
C LEU A 483 12.87 -15.67 -23.21
N ASN A 484 12.18 -16.58 -22.54
CA ASN A 484 12.56 -17.95 -22.18
C ASN A 484 11.47 -18.96 -22.57
N SER A 485 10.56 -18.60 -23.47
CA SER A 485 9.46 -19.47 -23.90
C SER A 485 9.15 -19.38 -25.38
N ILE A 486 8.77 -20.52 -25.94
CA ILE A 486 8.35 -20.67 -27.34
C ILE A 486 7.05 -21.47 -27.40
N VAL A 487 6.27 -21.21 -28.44
CA VAL A 487 4.95 -21.81 -28.65
C VAL A 487 4.91 -22.52 -29.99
N PHE A 488 4.25 -23.68 -30.04
CA PHE A 488 4.01 -24.41 -31.28
C PHE A 488 2.55 -24.81 -31.39
N PHE A 489 2.02 -24.68 -32.60
CA PHE A 489 0.69 -25.09 -32.98
C PHE A 489 0.77 -26.35 -33.85
N HIS A 490 0.01 -27.37 -33.45
CA HIS A 490 -0.03 -28.69 -34.07
C HIS A 490 -1.46 -29.00 -34.54
N PRO A 491 -1.77 -28.81 -35.83
CA PRO A 491 -3.07 -29.17 -36.37
C PRO A 491 -3.29 -30.68 -36.28
N ASP A 492 -4.53 -31.09 -36.03
CA ASP A 492 -4.98 -32.50 -35.97
C ASP A 492 -4.28 -33.36 -34.90
N MET A 493 -3.54 -32.72 -33.97
CA MET A 493 -2.85 -33.41 -32.89
C MET A 493 -3.73 -33.51 -31.63
N THR A 494 -3.85 -34.71 -31.09
CA THR A 494 -4.57 -34.96 -29.84
C THR A 494 -3.69 -34.64 -28.62
N CYS A 495 -4.33 -34.42 -27.47
CA CYS A 495 -3.63 -34.16 -26.20
C CYS A 495 -2.67 -35.28 -25.78
N ASP A 496 -3.03 -36.55 -26.02
CA ASP A 496 -2.16 -37.68 -25.67
C ASP A 496 -0.95 -37.76 -26.59
N ALA A 497 -1.13 -37.52 -27.89
CA ALA A 497 -0.03 -37.45 -28.84
C ALA A 497 0.91 -36.26 -28.53
N ALA A 498 0.34 -35.10 -28.19
CA ALA A 498 1.11 -33.94 -27.77
C ALA A 498 1.89 -34.23 -26.48
N ARG A 499 1.25 -34.85 -25.47
CA ARG A 499 1.91 -35.22 -24.22
C ARG A 499 3.17 -36.05 -24.47
N GLU A 500 3.06 -37.12 -25.25
CA GLU A 500 4.20 -38.00 -25.50
C GLU A 500 5.29 -37.32 -26.35
N SER A 501 4.91 -36.54 -27.36
CA SER A 501 5.88 -35.81 -28.20
C SER A 501 6.67 -34.76 -27.39
N TYR A 502 5.99 -34.01 -26.51
CA TYR A 502 6.66 -33.04 -25.64
C TYR A 502 7.45 -33.69 -24.51
N ARG A 503 7.06 -34.88 -24.06
CA ARG A 503 7.85 -35.68 -23.12
C ARG A 503 9.20 -36.06 -23.73
N GLN A 504 9.18 -36.50 -24.99
CA GLN A 504 10.39 -36.80 -25.76
C GLN A 504 11.24 -35.56 -25.99
N LEU A 505 10.62 -34.42 -26.30
CA LEU A 505 11.32 -33.14 -26.44
C LEU A 505 12.01 -32.70 -25.14
N CYS A 506 11.32 -32.77 -24.00
CA CYS A 506 11.91 -32.46 -22.68
C CYS A 506 13.12 -33.35 -22.40
N ASP A 507 13.00 -34.66 -22.66
CA ASP A 507 14.11 -35.60 -22.50
C ASP A 507 15.29 -35.27 -23.43
N LEU A 508 15.03 -34.84 -24.67
CA LEU A 508 16.05 -34.42 -25.62
C LEU A 508 16.75 -33.12 -25.20
N LEU A 509 16.00 -32.12 -24.75
CA LEU A 509 16.52 -30.84 -24.24
C LEU A 509 17.44 -31.07 -23.03
N SER A 510 16.99 -31.89 -22.07
CA SER A 510 17.77 -32.23 -20.88
C SER A 510 19.04 -33.02 -21.24
N LYS A 511 18.94 -34.06 -22.09
CA LYS A 511 20.10 -34.91 -22.44
C LYS A 511 21.12 -34.22 -23.34
N ARG A 512 20.68 -33.45 -24.33
CA ARG A 512 21.55 -32.87 -25.37
C ARG A 512 22.09 -31.49 -24.99
N LEU A 513 21.26 -30.66 -24.36
CA LEU A 513 21.57 -29.26 -24.05
C LEU A 513 21.65 -28.97 -22.55
N ARG A 514 21.31 -29.92 -21.67
CA ARG A 514 21.17 -29.70 -20.22
C ARG A 514 20.22 -28.55 -19.89
N ILE A 515 19.18 -28.38 -20.70
CA ILE A 515 18.14 -27.38 -20.51
C ILE A 515 16.92 -28.07 -19.89
N ASP A 516 16.53 -27.63 -18.70
CA ASP A 516 15.29 -28.06 -18.09
C ASP A 516 14.11 -27.32 -18.70
N ALA A 517 13.12 -28.07 -19.15
CA ALA A 517 11.94 -27.53 -19.80
C ALA A 517 10.65 -27.99 -19.13
N ALA A 518 9.72 -27.05 -18.98
CA ALA A 518 8.34 -27.32 -18.60
C ALA A 518 7.42 -26.98 -19.78
N VAL A 519 6.43 -27.83 -20.03
CA VAL A 519 5.52 -27.69 -21.17
C VAL A 519 4.07 -27.70 -20.71
N GLY A 520 3.32 -26.69 -21.12
CA GLY A 520 1.86 -26.67 -20.98
C GLY A 520 1.19 -26.86 -22.32
N VAL A 521 0.26 -27.80 -22.41
CA VAL A 521 -0.46 -28.10 -23.67
C VAL A 521 -1.96 -27.86 -23.49
N GLY A 522 -2.52 -27.01 -24.34
CA GLY A 522 -3.97 -26.81 -24.48
C GLY A 522 -4.47 -27.41 -25.78
N CYS A 523 -5.48 -28.28 -25.73
CA CYS A 523 -6.07 -28.89 -26.92
C CYS A 523 -7.48 -28.39 -27.20
N HIS A 524 -7.88 -28.48 -28.46
CA HIS A 524 -9.25 -28.32 -28.90
C HIS A 524 -9.73 -29.61 -29.58
N PRO A 525 -10.98 -30.04 -29.36
CA PRO A 525 -11.97 -29.48 -28.43
C PRO A 525 -11.68 -29.84 -26.96
N PHE A 526 -12.09 -28.97 -26.03
CA PHE A 526 -12.09 -29.26 -24.59
C PHE A 526 -13.25 -28.52 -23.91
N LEU A 527 -14.23 -29.27 -23.38
CA LEU A 527 -15.48 -28.72 -22.81
C LEU A 527 -16.11 -27.63 -23.72
N ALA A 528 -16.56 -26.53 -23.14
CA ALA A 528 -17.14 -25.38 -23.83
C ALA A 528 -16.10 -24.30 -24.21
N TYR A 529 -14.80 -24.59 -24.10
CA TYR A 529 -13.75 -23.65 -24.48
C TYR A 529 -13.70 -23.48 -26.01
N ARG A 530 -13.63 -22.22 -26.44
CA ARG A 530 -13.50 -21.86 -27.85
C ARG A 530 -12.08 -22.16 -28.33
N ARG A 531 -11.90 -22.26 -29.64
CA ARG A 531 -10.57 -22.40 -30.28
C ARG A 531 -9.60 -21.31 -29.82
N ALA A 532 -10.11 -20.10 -29.60
CA ALA A 532 -9.31 -18.96 -29.12
C ALA A 532 -8.80 -19.09 -27.68
N ASP A 533 -9.47 -19.90 -26.85
CA ASP A 533 -9.11 -20.04 -25.45
C ASP A 533 -7.95 -21.04 -25.25
N ALA A 534 -7.53 -21.75 -26.31
CA ALA A 534 -6.47 -22.77 -26.24
C ALA A 534 -5.11 -22.22 -25.76
N LEU A 535 -4.82 -20.94 -25.99
CA LEU A 535 -3.61 -20.29 -25.50
C LEU A 535 -3.64 -20.10 -23.98
N GLU A 536 -4.76 -19.61 -23.44
CA GLU A 536 -4.96 -19.49 -22.00
C GLU A 536 -4.96 -20.87 -21.33
N ASN A 537 -5.54 -21.87 -22.00
CA ASN A 537 -5.54 -23.26 -21.55
C ASN A 537 -4.11 -23.83 -21.48
N ALA A 538 -3.28 -23.59 -22.49
CA ALA A 538 -1.87 -23.99 -22.50
C ALA A 538 -1.07 -23.33 -21.37
N LEU A 539 -1.35 -22.06 -21.06
CA LEU A 539 -0.75 -21.35 -19.92
C LEU A 539 -1.12 -21.99 -18.58
N LYS A 540 -2.42 -22.27 -18.35
CA LYS A 540 -2.88 -22.96 -17.13
C LYS A 540 -2.26 -24.36 -17.00
N ALA A 541 -2.13 -25.07 -18.12
CA ALA A 541 -1.46 -26.35 -18.17
C ALA A 541 0.04 -26.25 -17.83
N LEU A 542 0.70 -25.14 -18.19
CA LEU A 542 2.11 -24.90 -17.88
C LEU A 542 2.31 -24.64 -16.38
N GLU A 543 1.41 -23.90 -15.73
CA GLU A 543 1.44 -23.72 -14.28
C GLU A 543 1.35 -25.06 -13.55
N TYR A 544 0.47 -25.94 -14.03
CA TYR A 544 0.40 -27.31 -13.55
C TYR A 544 1.68 -28.10 -13.83
N ALA A 545 2.24 -27.99 -15.04
CA ALA A 545 3.47 -28.68 -15.43
C ALA A 545 4.66 -28.36 -14.50
N LEU A 546 4.76 -27.11 -14.05
CA LEU A 546 5.83 -26.66 -13.13
C LEU A 546 5.78 -27.33 -11.75
N LEU A 547 4.65 -27.95 -11.38
CA LEU A 547 4.47 -28.71 -10.14
C LEU A 547 4.74 -30.21 -10.30
N LEU A 548 4.91 -30.69 -11.54
CA LEU A 548 5.17 -32.09 -11.84
C LEU A 548 6.66 -32.44 -11.68
N PRO A 549 6.98 -33.71 -11.36
CA PRO A 549 8.35 -34.21 -11.50
C PRO A 549 8.76 -34.23 -12.98
N GLU A 550 10.06 -34.30 -13.24
CA GLU A 550 10.56 -34.44 -14.60
C GLU A 550 10.19 -35.79 -15.23
N PRO A 551 9.87 -35.81 -16.53
CA PRO A 551 9.71 -34.67 -17.46
C PRO A 551 8.42 -33.86 -17.22
N ARG A 552 8.55 -32.52 -17.17
CA ARG A 552 7.50 -31.59 -16.73
C ARG A 552 6.53 -31.23 -17.85
N VAL A 553 5.62 -32.14 -18.20
CA VAL A 553 4.60 -31.91 -19.25
C VAL A 553 3.20 -31.93 -18.65
N GLY A 554 2.57 -30.77 -18.57
CA GLY A 554 1.20 -30.58 -18.11
C GLY A 554 0.24 -30.45 -19.28
N ILE A 555 -0.88 -31.17 -19.21
CA ILE A 555 -1.99 -31.05 -20.16
C ILE A 555 -3.10 -30.24 -19.51
N PHE A 556 -3.81 -29.44 -20.30
CA PHE A 556 -4.98 -28.72 -19.83
C PHE A 556 -6.13 -29.71 -19.59
N ASP A 557 -6.30 -30.09 -18.34
CA ASP A 557 -7.32 -31.01 -17.87
C ASP A 557 -7.94 -30.50 -16.55
N SER A 558 -8.68 -31.37 -15.87
CA SER A 558 -9.29 -31.06 -14.57
C SER A 558 -8.26 -30.66 -13.50
N LEU A 559 -7.04 -31.20 -13.53
CA LEU A 559 -5.99 -30.86 -12.57
C LEU A 559 -5.41 -29.48 -12.85
N ALA A 560 -5.17 -29.15 -14.12
CA ALA A 560 -4.74 -27.80 -14.51
C ALA A 560 -5.76 -26.73 -14.09
N LEU A 561 -7.06 -27.01 -14.27
CA LEU A 561 -8.14 -26.15 -13.79
C LEU A 561 -8.16 -26.01 -12.26
N ASN A 562 -7.91 -27.10 -11.52
CA ASN A 562 -7.84 -27.06 -10.06
C ASN A 562 -6.67 -26.20 -9.56
N ILE A 563 -5.49 -26.32 -10.16
CA ILE A 563 -4.31 -25.49 -9.81
C ILE A 563 -4.57 -24.01 -10.11
N SER A 564 -5.13 -23.70 -11.27
CA SER A 564 -5.53 -22.34 -11.65
C SER A 564 -6.53 -21.74 -10.63
N ALA A 565 -7.48 -22.55 -10.17
CA ALA A 565 -8.45 -22.14 -9.16
C ALA A 565 -7.81 -21.92 -7.77
N ASP A 566 -6.87 -22.78 -7.35
CA ASP A 566 -6.12 -22.63 -6.09
C ASP A 566 -5.32 -21.30 -6.08
N LYS A 567 -4.75 -20.91 -7.23
CA LYS A 567 -4.05 -19.63 -7.40
C LYS A 567 -5.00 -18.45 -7.20
N ARG A 568 -6.16 -18.45 -7.88
CA ARG A 568 -7.18 -17.40 -7.73
C ARG A 568 -7.66 -17.26 -6.29
N PHE A 569 -7.92 -18.39 -5.62
CA PHE A 569 -8.33 -18.41 -4.23
C PHE A 569 -7.28 -17.75 -3.31
N SER A 570 -6.00 -18.06 -3.53
CA SER A 570 -4.89 -17.50 -2.76
C SER A 570 -4.71 -15.98 -2.96
N LEU A 571 -5.08 -15.46 -4.13
CA LEU A 571 -5.11 -14.03 -4.43
C LEU A 571 -6.37 -13.31 -3.93
N GLY A 572 -7.31 -14.04 -3.34
CA GLY A 572 -8.58 -13.50 -2.81
C GLY A 572 -9.74 -13.50 -3.81
N ASP A 573 -9.54 -13.90 -5.07
CA ASP A 573 -10.62 -14.08 -6.06
C ASP A 573 -11.38 -15.38 -5.80
N THR A 574 -12.18 -15.38 -4.74
CA THR A 574 -12.95 -16.57 -4.31
C THR A 574 -14.03 -16.95 -5.33
N PHE A 575 -14.65 -15.98 -6.00
CA PHE A 575 -15.71 -16.26 -6.96
C PHE A 575 -15.15 -16.85 -8.27
N GLY A 576 -14.05 -16.30 -8.80
CA GLY A 576 -13.38 -16.88 -9.96
C GLY A 576 -12.85 -18.28 -9.68
N ALA A 577 -12.31 -18.52 -8.48
CA ALA A 577 -11.89 -19.86 -8.06
C ALA A 577 -13.05 -20.86 -8.06
N ILE A 578 -14.23 -20.48 -7.54
CA ILE A 578 -15.43 -21.36 -7.53
C ILE A 578 -15.82 -21.77 -8.95
N GLU A 579 -15.83 -20.84 -9.91
CA GLU A 579 -16.21 -21.16 -11.29
C GLU A 579 -15.17 -22.07 -11.97
N GLU A 580 -13.88 -21.86 -11.72
CA GLU A 580 -12.84 -22.75 -12.25
C GLU A 580 -12.87 -24.15 -11.61
N TYR A 581 -13.11 -24.29 -10.31
CA TYR A 581 -13.29 -25.62 -9.70
C TYR A 581 -14.53 -26.34 -10.24
N LYS A 582 -15.65 -25.64 -10.46
CA LYS A 582 -16.82 -26.25 -11.11
C LYS A 582 -16.47 -26.72 -12.52
N THR A 583 -15.70 -25.94 -13.26
CA THR A 583 -15.22 -26.33 -14.60
C THR A 583 -14.29 -27.54 -14.52
N ALA A 584 -13.41 -27.61 -13.51
CA ALA A 584 -12.59 -28.79 -13.25
C ALA A 584 -13.46 -30.04 -13.03
N LEU A 585 -14.57 -29.90 -12.29
CA LEU A 585 -15.50 -31.00 -12.06
C LEU A 585 -16.35 -31.37 -13.28
N LEU A 586 -16.59 -30.44 -14.20
CA LEU A 586 -17.18 -30.75 -15.50
C LEU A 586 -16.21 -31.56 -16.38
N ALA A 587 -14.90 -31.30 -16.28
CA ALA A 587 -13.87 -32.06 -16.98
C ALA A 587 -13.67 -33.46 -16.38
N ASP A 588 -13.69 -33.56 -15.05
CA ASP A 588 -13.58 -34.81 -14.31
C ASP A 588 -14.36 -34.72 -12.99
N GLU A 589 -15.54 -35.35 -12.95
CA GLU A 589 -16.35 -35.43 -11.72
C GLU A 589 -15.67 -36.23 -10.59
N GLY A 590 -14.62 -36.99 -10.93
CA GLY A 590 -13.76 -37.74 -10.03
C GLY A 590 -12.71 -36.90 -9.30
N ASN A 591 -12.48 -35.65 -9.74
CA ASN A 591 -11.49 -34.76 -9.13
C ASN A 591 -11.87 -34.38 -7.70
N THR A 592 -11.36 -35.18 -6.76
CA THR A 592 -11.66 -35.04 -5.33
C THR A 592 -11.09 -33.74 -4.76
N MET A 593 -9.97 -33.23 -5.29
CA MET A 593 -9.37 -31.97 -4.85
C MET A 593 -10.30 -30.80 -5.13
N ALA A 594 -10.87 -30.72 -6.34
CA ALA A 594 -11.81 -29.66 -6.71
C ALA A 594 -13.10 -29.70 -5.86
N TRP A 595 -13.65 -30.90 -5.57
CA TRP A 595 -14.77 -31.05 -4.62
C TRP A 595 -14.42 -30.51 -3.22
N ASN A 596 -13.24 -30.86 -2.71
CA ASN A 596 -12.78 -30.38 -1.41
C ASN A 596 -12.55 -28.85 -1.41
N SER A 597 -11.90 -28.32 -2.44
CA SER A 597 -11.59 -26.88 -2.53
C SER A 597 -12.85 -26.02 -2.72
N LEU A 598 -13.87 -26.49 -3.44
CA LEU A 598 -15.20 -25.84 -3.45
C LEU A 598 -15.82 -25.78 -2.05
N GLY A 599 -15.69 -26.87 -1.28
CA GLY A 599 -16.13 -26.89 0.12
C GLY A 599 -15.41 -25.83 0.96
N VAL A 600 -14.10 -25.68 0.77
CA VAL A 600 -13.30 -24.64 1.46
C VAL A 600 -13.76 -23.24 1.07
N CYS A 601 -13.98 -22.97 -0.21
CA CYS A 601 -14.48 -21.68 -0.69
C CYS A 601 -15.84 -21.33 -0.06
N MET A 602 -16.80 -22.27 -0.10
CA MET A 602 -18.11 -22.06 0.49
C MET A 602 -18.05 -21.86 2.01
N ALA A 603 -17.16 -22.57 2.71
CA ALA A 603 -16.95 -22.37 4.14
C ALA A 603 -16.36 -20.98 4.46
N GLY A 604 -15.40 -20.50 3.65
CA GLY A 604 -14.83 -19.15 3.77
C GLY A 604 -15.86 -18.04 3.57
N LEU A 605 -16.87 -18.28 2.71
CA LEU A 605 -18.01 -17.39 2.50
C LEU A 605 -19.11 -17.52 3.57
N GLY A 606 -18.93 -18.37 4.60
CA GLY A 606 -19.93 -18.64 5.63
C GLY A 606 -21.11 -19.51 5.18
N ARG A 607 -21.09 -20.04 3.95
CA ARG A 607 -22.12 -20.92 3.38
C ARG A 607 -21.91 -22.37 3.81
N HIS A 608 -21.97 -22.61 5.11
CA HIS A 608 -21.61 -23.89 5.74
C HIS A 608 -22.45 -25.08 5.26
N GLY A 609 -23.75 -24.89 4.97
CA GLY A 609 -24.60 -25.96 4.43
C GLY A 609 -24.17 -26.46 3.05
N GLU A 610 -23.69 -25.57 2.19
CA GLU A 610 -23.16 -25.93 0.87
C GLU A 610 -21.76 -26.53 0.98
N ALA A 611 -20.92 -25.95 1.82
CA ALA A 611 -19.59 -26.50 2.13
C ALA A 611 -19.68 -27.98 2.53
N ARG A 612 -20.63 -28.31 3.42
CA ARG A 612 -20.91 -29.69 3.83
C ARG A 612 -21.19 -30.60 2.64
N ARG A 613 -22.07 -30.19 1.72
CA ARG A 613 -22.41 -30.97 0.53
C ARG A 613 -21.19 -31.24 -0.34
N TYR A 614 -20.35 -30.22 -0.58
CA TYR A 614 -19.13 -30.37 -1.37
C TYR A 614 -18.11 -31.32 -0.71
N PHE A 615 -17.90 -31.24 0.60
CA PHE A 615 -17.05 -32.20 1.31
C PHE A 615 -17.63 -33.62 1.33
N GLU A 616 -18.94 -33.78 1.45
CA GLU A 616 -19.60 -35.09 1.34
C GLU A 616 -19.42 -35.68 -0.07
N GLN A 617 -19.51 -34.87 -1.13
CA GLN A 617 -19.20 -35.30 -2.49
C GLN A 617 -17.74 -35.72 -2.63
N ALA A 618 -16.78 -34.94 -2.10
CA ALA A 618 -15.36 -35.33 -2.08
C ALA A 618 -15.17 -36.70 -1.41
N LEU A 619 -15.84 -36.93 -0.28
CA LEU A 619 -15.77 -38.20 0.45
C LEU A 619 -16.53 -39.35 -0.20
N GLN A 620 -17.51 -39.09 -1.07
CA GLN A 620 -18.11 -40.15 -1.89
C GLN A 620 -17.10 -40.68 -2.92
N ARG A 621 -16.27 -39.80 -3.51
CA ARG A 621 -15.19 -40.21 -4.44
C ARG A 621 -14.01 -40.85 -3.70
N LYS A 622 -13.58 -40.23 -2.59
CA LYS A 622 -12.45 -40.69 -1.78
C LYS A 622 -12.84 -40.77 -0.30
N PRO A 623 -13.47 -41.89 0.15
CA PRO A 623 -13.99 -42.04 1.52
C PRO A 623 -12.99 -41.88 2.66
N GLY A 624 -11.70 -41.97 2.35
CA GLY A 624 -10.58 -41.88 3.27
C GLY A 624 -9.73 -40.63 3.13
N ASP A 625 -10.18 -39.59 2.42
CA ASP A 625 -9.43 -38.33 2.31
C ASP A 625 -9.36 -37.61 3.68
N PRO A 626 -8.17 -37.50 4.31
CA PRO A 626 -8.05 -36.85 5.60
C PRO A 626 -8.42 -35.36 5.57
N MET A 627 -8.11 -34.65 4.48
CA MET A 627 -8.38 -33.21 4.37
C MET A 627 -9.88 -32.95 4.30
N ALA A 628 -10.60 -33.67 3.44
CA ALA A 628 -12.05 -33.54 3.35
C ALA A 628 -12.76 -33.97 4.65
N LEU A 629 -12.26 -35.01 5.35
CA LEU A 629 -12.78 -35.42 6.67
C LEU A 629 -12.56 -34.35 7.73
N TYR A 630 -11.37 -33.74 7.79
CA TYR A 630 -11.08 -32.65 8.72
C TYR A 630 -11.94 -31.42 8.42
N ASN A 631 -12.05 -31.03 7.14
CA ASN A 631 -12.82 -29.88 6.73
C ASN A 631 -14.32 -30.07 7.00
N LEU A 632 -14.88 -31.24 6.69
CA LEU A 632 -16.26 -31.58 7.04
C LEU A 632 -16.50 -31.54 8.54
N GLY A 633 -15.55 -32.04 9.35
CA GLY A 633 -15.61 -31.92 10.80
C GLY A 633 -15.66 -30.47 11.27
N THR A 634 -14.89 -29.59 10.64
CA THR A 634 -14.85 -28.14 10.94
C THR A 634 -16.17 -27.45 10.56
N VAL A 635 -16.77 -27.82 9.43
CA VAL A 635 -18.08 -27.32 9.01
C VAL A 635 -19.19 -27.79 9.95
N CYS A 636 -19.24 -29.08 10.29
CA CYS A 636 -20.20 -29.60 11.28
C CYS A 636 -20.07 -28.88 12.62
N GLN A 637 -18.85 -28.60 13.07
CA GLN A 637 -18.62 -27.84 14.30
C GLN A 637 -19.17 -26.41 14.21
N SER A 638 -18.98 -25.74 13.06
CA SER A 638 -19.50 -24.39 12.81
C SER A 638 -21.04 -24.36 12.75
N LEU A 639 -21.66 -25.46 12.34
CA LEU A 639 -23.11 -25.68 12.37
C LEU A 639 -23.66 -26.08 13.76
N GLY A 640 -22.79 -26.24 14.77
CA GLY A 640 -23.17 -26.71 16.11
C GLY A 640 -23.33 -28.23 16.25
N GLU A 641 -23.10 -29.00 15.19
CA GLU A 641 -23.23 -30.46 15.12
C GLU A 641 -22.00 -31.17 15.73
N THR A 642 -21.79 -30.97 17.02
CA THR A 642 -20.56 -31.40 17.73
C THR A 642 -20.30 -32.92 17.65
N ALA A 643 -21.36 -33.73 17.67
CA ALA A 643 -21.25 -35.19 17.59
C ALA A 643 -20.73 -35.66 16.21
N GLU A 644 -21.25 -35.09 15.12
CA GLU A 644 -20.80 -35.41 13.76
C GLU A 644 -19.40 -34.84 13.52
N ALA A 645 -19.09 -33.64 14.01
CA ALA A 645 -17.74 -33.08 13.95
C ALA A 645 -16.70 -34.05 14.55
N ARG A 646 -16.96 -34.57 15.75
CA ARG A 646 -16.12 -35.57 16.42
C ARG A 646 -15.96 -36.84 15.59
N LYS A 647 -17.04 -37.35 15.01
CA LYS A 647 -17.03 -38.55 14.17
C LYS A 647 -16.14 -38.35 12.95
N HIS A 648 -16.26 -37.22 12.27
CA HIS A 648 -15.43 -36.89 11.11
C HIS A 648 -13.95 -36.68 11.47
N TYR A 649 -13.63 -35.97 12.56
CA TYR A 649 -12.25 -35.86 13.03
C TYR A 649 -11.64 -37.22 13.42
N ARG A 650 -12.40 -38.10 14.09
CA ARG A 650 -11.92 -39.46 14.40
C ARG A 650 -11.69 -40.28 13.14
N LYS A 651 -12.57 -40.14 12.13
CA LYS A 651 -12.39 -40.79 10.84
C LYS A 651 -11.16 -40.24 10.12
N CYS A 652 -10.91 -38.93 10.15
CA CYS A 652 -9.68 -38.32 9.65
C CYS A 652 -8.45 -38.98 10.26
N LEU A 653 -8.44 -39.17 11.59
CA LEU A 653 -7.32 -39.82 12.29
C LEU A 653 -7.19 -41.32 12.03
N LYS A 654 -8.23 -41.99 11.53
CA LYS A 654 -8.13 -43.37 11.06
C LYS A 654 -7.26 -43.46 9.79
N TYR A 655 -7.36 -42.46 8.91
CA TYR A 655 -6.62 -42.41 7.64
C TYR A 655 -5.29 -41.66 7.74
N ALA A 656 -5.20 -40.67 8.64
CA ALA A 656 -3.98 -39.92 8.94
C ALA A 656 -3.80 -39.80 10.46
N PRO A 657 -3.21 -40.81 11.14
CA PRO A 657 -3.06 -40.83 12.59
C PRO A 657 -2.29 -39.63 13.17
N GLY A 658 -1.40 -39.03 12.38
CA GLY A 658 -0.61 -37.85 12.72
C GLY A 658 -1.24 -36.51 12.33
N HIS A 659 -2.51 -36.45 11.94
CA HIS A 659 -3.11 -35.17 11.51
C HIS A 659 -3.29 -34.21 12.71
N VAL A 660 -2.33 -33.29 12.87
CA VAL A 660 -2.20 -32.37 14.02
C VAL A 660 -3.48 -31.57 14.28
N PHE A 661 -4.04 -30.94 13.24
CA PHE A 661 -5.23 -30.11 13.43
C PHE A 661 -6.47 -30.91 13.88
N ALA A 662 -6.71 -32.11 13.35
CA ALA A 662 -7.80 -32.97 13.79
C ALA A 662 -7.62 -33.44 15.25
N LEU A 663 -6.38 -33.76 15.66
CA LEU A 663 -6.06 -34.06 17.06
C LEU A 663 -6.34 -32.85 17.97
N VAL A 664 -5.91 -31.65 17.57
CA VAL A 664 -6.17 -30.42 18.31
C VAL A 664 -7.67 -30.14 18.42
N ARG A 665 -8.44 -30.30 17.34
CA ARG A 665 -9.91 -30.11 17.38
C ARG A 665 -10.59 -31.11 18.31
N LEU A 666 -10.21 -32.39 18.27
CA LEU A 666 -10.73 -33.39 19.21
C LEU A 666 -10.33 -33.09 20.66
N GLY A 667 -9.10 -32.60 20.88
CA GLY A 667 -8.65 -32.14 22.18
C GLY A 667 -9.50 -30.98 22.72
N GLN A 668 -9.77 -29.97 21.88
CA GLN A 668 -10.63 -28.83 22.21
C GLN A 668 -12.07 -29.25 22.51
N LEU A 669 -12.63 -30.19 21.72
CA LEU A 669 -13.97 -30.74 21.99
C LEU A 669 -14.03 -31.50 23.32
N ALA A 670 -13.02 -32.32 23.62
CA ALA A 670 -12.92 -33.04 24.89
C ALA A 670 -12.72 -32.08 26.08
N GLU A 671 -11.94 -31.01 25.90
CA GLU A 671 -11.75 -29.95 26.88
C GLU A 671 -13.07 -29.21 27.19
N GLY A 672 -13.87 -28.89 26.16
CA GLY A 672 -15.20 -28.28 26.32
C GLY A 672 -16.17 -29.15 27.10
N GLU A 673 -16.09 -30.48 26.93
CA GLU A 673 -16.84 -31.48 27.71
C GLU A 673 -16.25 -31.77 29.09
N LYS A 674 -15.21 -31.03 29.51
CA LYS A 674 -14.47 -31.26 30.77
C LYS A 674 -13.82 -32.64 30.88
N ARG A 675 -13.64 -33.37 29.77
CA ARG A 675 -12.91 -34.65 29.70
C ARG A 675 -11.41 -34.43 29.55
N TYR A 676 -10.80 -33.83 30.57
CA TYR A 676 -9.44 -33.31 30.48
C TYR A 676 -8.37 -34.38 30.21
N ALA A 677 -8.51 -35.59 30.77
CA ALA A 677 -7.57 -36.69 30.50
C ALA A 677 -7.55 -37.07 29.01
N GLN A 678 -8.73 -37.12 28.38
CA GLN A 678 -8.86 -37.41 26.95
C GLN A 678 -8.34 -36.24 26.09
N ALA A 679 -8.63 -35.00 26.49
CA ALA A 679 -8.09 -33.81 25.82
C ALA A 679 -6.55 -33.82 25.80
N ARG A 680 -5.93 -34.11 26.95
CA ARG A 680 -4.48 -34.22 27.10
C ARG A 680 -3.89 -35.32 26.22
N GLN A 681 -4.55 -36.48 26.13
CA GLN A 681 -4.11 -37.55 25.23
C GLN A 681 -4.10 -37.10 23.76
N TYR A 682 -5.13 -36.37 23.31
CA TYR A 682 -5.17 -35.87 21.94
C TYR A 682 -4.10 -34.81 21.67
N PHE A 683 -3.90 -33.86 22.58
CA PHE A 683 -2.85 -32.86 22.43
C PHE A 683 -1.44 -33.48 22.47
N ASN A 684 -1.17 -34.44 23.36
CA ASN A 684 0.12 -35.14 23.39
C ASN A 684 0.39 -35.93 22.11
N LYS A 685 -0.65 -36.53 21.51
CA LYS A 685 -0.53 -37.15 20.19
C LYS A 685 -0.22 -36.12 19.10
N ALA A 686 -0.85 -34.95 19.17
CA ALA A 686 -0.59 -33.86 18.21
C ALA A 686 0.86 -33.36 18.32
N ALA A 687 1.38 -33.20 19.53
CA ALA A 687 2.76 -32.77 19.77
C ALA A 687 3.77 -33.76 19.19
N ARG A 688 3.52 -35.07 19.34
CA ARG A 688 4.37 -36.13 18.75
C ARG A 688 4.32 -36.19 17.22
N ALA A 689 3.24 -35.71 16.60
CA ALA A 689 3.07 -35.72 15.15
C ALA A 689 3.73 -34.53 14.43
N GLY A 690 4.28 -33.57 15.19
CA GLY A 690 4.94 -32.37 14.68
C GLY A 690 4.14 -31.10 14.94
N ASP A 691 4.51 -30.34 15.97
CA ASP A 691 3.91 -29.02 16.26
C ASP A 691 4.69 -27.91 15.55
N SER A 692 4.29 -27.57 14.32
CA SER A 692 4.80 -26.38 13.65
C SER A 692 4.13 -25.13 14.25
N GLY A 693 4.92 -24.31 14.96
CA GLY A 693 4.51 -22.98 15.43
C GLY A 693 3.90 -22.89 16.82
N GLY A 694 4.04 -23.91 17.68
CA GLY A 694 3.69 -23.84 19.11
C GLY A 694 2.18 -23.94 19.43
N LEU A 695 1.35 -24.27 18.43
CA LEU A 695 -0.10 -24.36 18.55
C LEU A 695 -0.51 -25.42 19.57
N VAL A 696 0.14 -26.59 19.55
CA VAL A 696 -0.23 -27.69 20.45
C VAL A 696 0.13 -27.35 21.89
N HIS A 697 1.34 -26.82 22.10
CA HIS A 697 1.82 -26.40 23.41
C HIS A 697 0.92 -25.32 24.04
N ARG A 698 0.43 -24.37 23.25
CA ARG A 698 -0.58 -23.40 23.70
C ARG A 698 -1.88 -24.05 24.19
N ASN A 699 -2.38 -25.08 23.50
CA ASN A 699 -3.60 -25.78 23.92
C ASN A 699 -3.36 -26.64 25.18
N LEU A 700 -2.18 -27.26 25.30
CA LEU A 700 -1.78 -27.99 26.52
C LEU A 700 -1.69 -27.06 27.73
N ALA A 701 -1.09 -25.88 27.56
CA ALA A 701 -1.05 -24.86 28.60
C ALA A 701 -2.44 -24.46 29.09
N ARG A 702 -3.35 -24.12 28.16
CA ARG A 702 -4.74 -23.77 28.50
C ARG A 702 -5.44 -24.91 29.26
N LEU A 703 -5.21 -26.16 28.86
CA LEU A 703 -5.74 -27.32 29.55
C LEU A 703 -5.18 -27.45 30.98
N SER A 704 -3.86 -27.31 31.15
CA SER A 704 -3.21 -27.35 32.47
C SER A 704 -3.70 -26.24 33.39
N MET A 705 -3.92 -25.02 32.88
CA MET A 705 -4.54 -23.92 33.64
C MET A 705 -5.94 -24.31 34.14
N ARG A 706 -6.80 -24.90 33.29
CA ARG A 706 -8.14 -25.36 33.69
C ARG A 706 -8.13 -26.48 34.72
N GLN A 707 -7.06 -27.27 34.75
CA GLN A 707 -6.86 -28.36 35.71
C GLN A 707 -6.23 -27.88 37.02
N GLY A 708 -5.94 -26.58 37.18
CA GLY A 708 -5.27 -26.05 38.37
C GLY A 708 -3.80 -26.47 38.48
N ARG A 709 -3.13 -26.70 37.34
CA ARG A 709 -1.71 -27.08 37.25
C ARG A 709 -0.90 -25.95 36.63
N PRO A 710 -0.59 -24.88 37.38
CA PRO A 710 0.05 -23.69 36.84
C PRO A 710 1.48 -23.95 36.36
N ASP A 711 2.26 -24.79 37.03
CA ASP A 711 3.65 -25.06 36.64
C ASP A 711 3.75 -25.78 35.30
N GLU A 712 2.93 -26.83 35.09
CA GLU A 712 2.83 -27.50 33.79
C GLU A 712 2.35 -26.53 32.69
N ALA A 713 1.44 -25.59 33.02
CA ALA A 713 1.00 -24.59 32.07
C ALA A 713 2.13 -23.64 31.66
N ARG A 714 2.97 -23.24 32.62
CA ARG A 714 4.13 -22.37 32.40
C ARG A 714 5.13 -23.00 31.44
N GLU A 715 5.47 -24.28 31.66
CA GLU A 715 6.38 -25.03 30.78
C GLU A 715 5.85 -25.08 29.34
N HIS A 716 4.57 -25.40 29.18
CA HIS A 716 3.96 -25.44 27.85
C HIS A 716 3.88 -24.08 27.17
N LEU A 717 3.65 -22.98 27.90
CA LEU A 717 3.69 -21.64 27.30
C LEU A 717 5.11 -21.23 26.90
N HIS A 718 6.11 -21.59 27.70
CA HIS A 718 7.51 -21.40 27.36
C HIS A 718 7.87 -22.13 26.06
N ASP A 719 7.47 -23.41 25.95
CA ASP A 719 7.63 -24.20 24.74
C ASP A 719 6.95 -23.60 23.50
N ALA A 720 5.75 -23.05 23.66
CA ALA A 720 5.01 -22.41 22.59
C ALA A 720 5.74 -21.14 22.10
N LEU A 721 6.23 -20.31 23.03
CA LEU A 721 6.96 -19.08 22.72
C LEU A 721 8.37 -19.33 22.18
N LEU A 722 9.02 -20.45 22.55
CA LEU A 722 10.29 -20.85 21.96
C LEU A 722 10.13 -21.18 20.46
N ARG A 723 9.02 -21.83 20.10
CA ARG A 723 8.70 -22.21 18.71
C ARG A 723 8.13 -21.04 17.90
N ASN A 724 7.38 -20.17 18.55
CA ASN A 724 6.81 -18.95 17.96
C ASN A 724 6.83 -17.80 18.97
N PRO A 725 7.90 -16.98 18.98
CA PRO A 725 8.00 -15.84 19.89
C PRO A 725 6.92 -14.77 19.69
N GLN A 726 6.23 -14.78 18.55
CA GLN A 726 5.16 -13.83 18.20
C GLN A 726 3.75 -14.43 18.36
N ASP A 727 3.56 -15.53 19.09
CA ASP A 727 2.22 -16.02 19.42
C ASP A 727 1.56 -15.12 20.49
N ALA A 728 0.77 -14.15 20.02
CA ALA A 728 0.02 -13.22 20.86
C ALA A 728 -0.87 -13.91 21.91
N VAL A 729 -1.43 -15.08 21.59
CA VAL A 729 -2.32 -15.81 22.51
C VAL A 729 -1.50 -16.53 23.58
N ALA A 730 -0.34 -17.08 23.24
CA ALA A 730 0.57 -17.67 24.24
C ALA A 730 1.08 -16.60 25.23
N LEU A 731 1.46 -15.42 24.74
CA LEU A 731 1.84 -14.27 25.58
C LEU A 731 0.69 -13.87 26.54
N GLN A 732 -0.54 -13.79 26.02
CA GLN A 732 -1.72 -13.47 26.82
C GLN A 732 -2.00 -14.52 27.90
N LEU A 733 -1.90 -15.81 27.59
CA LEU A 733 -2.10 -16.88 28.56
C LEU A 733 -1.01 -16.90 29.63
N MET A 734 0.23 -16.57 29.27
CA MET A 734 1.35 -16.48 30.21
C MET A 734 1.16 -15.30 31.17
N ALA A 735 0.73 -14.14 30.66
CA ALA A 735 0.39 -13.01 31.50
C ALA A 735 -0.72 -13.36 32.50
N ARG A 736 -1.79 -14.01 32.01
CA ARG A 736 -2.87 -14.49 32.87
C ARG A 736 -2.37 -15.43 33.97
N LEU A 737 -1.44 -16.32 33.66
CA LEU A 737 -0.88 -17.27 34.62
C LEU A 737 -0.15 -16.54 35.77
N TYR A 738 0.66 -15.53 35.46
CA TYR A 738 1.33 -14.70 36.47
C TYR A 738 0.33 -13.94 37.35
N LEU A 739 -0.76 -13.43 36.78
CA LEU A 739 -1.80 -12.71 37.52
C LEU A 739 -2.63 -13.64 38.41
N ASP A 740 -3.04 -14.80 37.89
CA ASP A 740 -3.83 -15.78 38.63
C ASP A 740 -3.01 -16.39 39.79
N GLY A 741 -1.69 -16.52 39.64
CA GLY A 741 -0.76 -16.95 40.69
C GLY A 741 -0.37 -15.86 41.70
N GLY A 742 -0.67 -14.59 41.43
CA GLY A 742 -0.24 -13.46 42.27
C GLY A 742 1.28 -13.27 42.33
N GLU A 743 2.01 -13.75 41.33
CA GLU A 743 3.46 -13.88 41.34
C GLU A 743 4.16 -12.56 40.96
N ASP A 744 4.05 -12.17 39.69
CA ASP A 744 4.74 -11.00 39.14
C ASP A 744 3.81 -10.19 38.22
N PRO A 745 3.09 -9.19 38.78
CA PRO A 745 2.27 -8.28 38.02
C PRO A 745 3.05 -7.47 36.96
N ALA A 746 4.34 -7.23 37.15
CA ALA A 746 5.16 -6.48 36.18
C ALA A 746 5.50 -7.35 34.96
N MET A 747 5.82 -8.62 35.16
CA MET A 747 5.99 -9.58 34.06
C MET A 747 4.68 -9.79 33.30
N ALA A 748 3.55 -9.92 34.02
CA ALA A 748 2.24 -10.03 33.40
C ALA A 748 1.88 -8.81 32.54
N GLU A 749 2.21 -7.61 33.02
CA GLU A 749 2.04 -6.38 32.26
C GLU A 749 2.87 -6.41 30.97
N ALA A 750 4.16 -6.73 31.06
CA ALA A 750 5.05 -6.78 29.89
C ALA A 750 4.56 -7.75 28.82
N LEU A 751 4.18 -8.97 29.22
CA LEU A 751 3.62 -9.99 28.33
C LEU A 751 2.29 -9.55 27.70
N SER A 752 1.42 -8.92 28.48
CA SER A 752 0.14 -8.41 27.98
C SER A 752 0.33 -7.27 26.98
N ARG A 753 1.27 -6.33 27.25
CA ARG A 753 1.64 -5.24 26.32
C ARG A 753 2.16 -5.80 24.99
N GLN A 754 2.99 -6.86 25.02
CA GLN A 754 3.46 -7.51 23.80
C GLN A 754 2.31 -8.19 23.04
N SER A 755 1.43 -8.91 23.74
CA SER A 755 0.28 -9.60 23.15
C SER A 755 -0.64 -8.63 22.39
N VAL A 756 -1.11 -7.57 23.05
CA VAL A 756 -2.05 -6.60 22.42
C VAL A 756 -1.42 -5.82 21.29
N ALA A 757 -0.10 -5.67 21.30
CA ALA A 757 0.59 -5.01 20.21
C ALA A 757 0.81 -5.92 18.98
N LEU A 758 0.78 -7.24 19.15
CA LEU A 758 0.77 -8.20 18.04
C LEU A 758 -0.65 -8.43 17.50
N ARG A 759 -1.65 -8.44 18.39
CA ARG A 759 -3.07 -8.64 18.07
C ARG A 759 -3.95 -7.64 18.84
N PRO A 760 -4.12 -6.40 18.33
CA PRO A 760 -4.95 -5.39 18.99
C PRO A 760 -6.44 -5.76 19.06
N ASP A 761 -6.89 -6.67 18.20
CA ASP A 761 -8.25 -7.22 18.17
C ASP A 761 -8.50 -8.28 19.26
N LEU A 762 -7.46 -8.79 19.93
CA LEU A 762 -7.58 -9.78 20.98
C LEU A 762 -8.09 -9.15 22.29
N LYS A 763 -9.42 -9.14 22.46
CA LYS A 763 -10.08 -8.62 23.68
C LYS A 763 -9.44 -9.12 24.99
N GLN A 764 -9.12 -10.41 25.08
CA GLN A 764 -8.57 -10.98 26.31
C GLN A 764 -7.17 -10.41 26.64
N GLY A 765 -6.37 -10.04 25.64
CA GLY A 765 -5.07 -9.41 25.87
C GLY A 765 -5.20 -8.06 26.59
N TRP A 766 -6.19 -7.26 26.20
CA TRP A 766 -6.49 -5.98 26.86
C TRP A 766 -7.02 -6.16 28.28
N LEU A 767 -7.81 -7.20 28.54
CA LEU A 767 -8.31 -7.51 29.89
C LEU A 767 -7.18 -7.94 30.83
N GLU A 768 -6.26 -8.80 30.37
CA GLU A 768 -5.10 -9.17 31.19
C GLU A 768 -4.17 -7.98 31.43
N LEU A 769 -4.00 -7.09 30.43
CA LEU A 769 -3.26 -5.84 30.61
C LEU A 769 -3.91 -4.94 31.67
N ALA A 770 -5.23 -4.76 31.64
CA ALA A 770 -5.95 -3.98 32.63
C ALA A 770 -5.77 -4.55 34.05
N ARG A 771 -5.91 -5.88 34.20
CA ARG A 771 -5.70 -6.57 35.48
C ARG A 771 -4.26 -6.39 36.00
N ALA A 772 -3.26 -6.51 35.13
CA ALA A 772 -1.86 -6.29 35.51
C ALA A 772 -1.60 -4.86 35.98
N LEU A 773 -2.17 -3.88 35.27
CA LEU A 773 -2.07 -2.46 35.62
C LEU A 773 -2.76 -2.14 36.95
N ASP A 774 -3.95 -2.68 37.22
CA ASP A 774 -4.63 -2.50 38.50
C ASP A 774 -3.82 -3.10 39.66
N ALA A 775 -3.26 -4.31 39.47
CA ALA A 775 -2.41 -4.97 40.47
C ALA A 775 -1.16 -4.15 40.82
N ARG A 776 -0.71 -3.27 39.91
CA ARG A 776 0.39 -2.32 40.11
C ARG A 776 -0.06 -0.92 40.54
N GLY A 777 -1.36 -0.68 40.69
CA GLY A 777 -1.91 0.63 41.06
C GLY A 777 -1.98 1.65 39.91
N HIS A 778 -1.78 1.24 38.66
CA HIS A 778 -1.85 2.10 37.48
C HIS A 778 -3.31 2.24 36.99
N VAL A 779 -4.18 2.80 37.85
CA VAL A 779 -5.65 2.82 37.68
C VAL A 779 -6.09 3.53 36.39
N ALA A 780 -5.42 4.62 36.00
CA ALA A 780 -5.75 5.38 34.80
C ALA A 780 -5.51 4.56 33.52
N GLU A 781 -4.35 3.90 33.45
CA GLU A 781 -3.99 3.03 32.32
C GLU A 781 -4.87 1.79 32.26
N ALA A 782 -5.18 1.20 33.42
CA ALA A 782 -6.08 0.05 33.50
C ALA A 782 -7.48 0.37 32.96
N ARG A 783 -8.00 1.58 33.24
CA ARG A 783 -9.29 2.04 32.70
C ARG A 783 -9.26 2.15 31.17
N GLU A 784 -8.19 2.69 30.61
CA GLU A 784 -8.05 2.83 29.16
C GLU A 784 -7.91 1.44 28.49
N ALA A 785 -7.18 0.50 29.09
CA ALA A 785 -7.11 -0.89 28.62
C ALA A 785 -8.48 -1.60 28.66
N ARG A 786 -9.32 -1.37 29.68
CA ARG A 786 -10.71 -1.87 29.72
C ARG A 786 -11.58 -1.32 28.59
N LEU A 787 -11.48 -0.01 28.32
CA LEU A 787 -12.19 0.62 27.20
C LEU A 787 -11.79 -0.01 25.85
N ARG A 788 -10.50 -0.33 25.67
CA ARG A 788 -9.99 -1.06 24.50
C ARG A 788 -10.55 -2.48 24.39
N ALA A 789 -10.76 -3.15 25.52
CA ALA A 789 -11.42 -4.46 25.57
C ALA A 789 -12.95 -4.39 25.28
N GLY A 790 -13.51 -3.19 25.12
CA GLY A 790 -14.93 -2.97 24.94
C GLY A 790 -15.76 -3.06 26.22
N GLU A 791 -15.13 -2.91 27.40
CA GLU A 791 -15.82 -2.70 28.67
C GLU A 791 -16.17 -1.21 28.81
N ARG A 792 -17.38 -0.91 29.27
CA ARG A 792 -17.89 0.47 29.43
C ARG A 792 -17.59 1.03 30.80
#